data_AF-A0A284RH72-F1
#
_entry.id   AF-A0A284RH72-F1
#
_cell.length_a   1.000
_cell.length_b   1.000
_cell.length_c   1.000
_cell.angle_alpha   90.00
_cell.angle_beta   90.00
_cell.angle_gamma   90.00
#
_symmetry.space_group_name_H-M   'P 1'
#
loop_
_entity.id
_entity.type
_entity.pdbx_description
1 polymer ?
#
loop_
_entity_poly.entity_id
_entity_poly.type
_entity_poly.pdbx_seq_one_letter_code
_entity_poly.pdbx_strand_id
1 'polypeptide(L)'
;MDRDEWFRCYYEDVILMNNSDNKRRTQALLKYKKLPEVTVSSFGSRVPKQRSYTGRKPVIPSALADTLCADLSIIQELLEKLNTVLGTSYTLGTAGVRSVLEDCISKKYDFGTAYAHLRPFWYSDLTTTVDDLCEREVQYRRMLEDVLVNDIIIYPRVPPRRVWDLYSNRVVPWYVARQRPWAISHAWMDKCSRQDVLTAINGCEWPVPIPEHTSLDHIRIEMLNLGAEYVWLDVLCLRQQGGLMEGLRMEEWKVDVPTIGSVYAGADKVVCYLSGLGWPLNREAYYSEDDRCWFKRAWTLQEIGEHMIIGGGTGNEVLQVCFEEKLSWLHRKNGQHRVYDVLSQMQERVSTNPVDKVAGMAYLLHSDSIPAYHGEQSEEDAWSLLVDVAAHQCQWDLLFLYPQPGDRTKTWWPSWRQVMTEIPQGQHHSNLQIGCCDQDGKTDANAYYNGYIIEEAFVQGLFGVHDLLEEFAKEFGLLEEFDMKTLAKYIKSAKEFRKQLVESAKEWAKEWVQVSVQMSAQVWVKKLAKKLAWPGKCESIFQRWTAQRITERITERITAEEFAEEFVKYVKELDLGERHYRVGQLVVKDYTRTECSFKITASHQHPIPDGTYTLLGTMAKLSGIHWVIGRRLPDGRLQKVSIAQMNMEVASMDSLVSQSIAKRASTTILA
;
A
#
# COMPACT_ATOMS: atom_id res chain seq x y z
N MET A 1 -23.81 0.16 13.73
CA MET A 1 -22.79 0.32 14.78
C MET A 1 -21.68 1.19 14.21
N ASP A 2 -21.12 2.12 14.99
CA ASP A 2 -19.92 2.87 14.58
C ASP A 2 -18.63 2.29 15.21
N ARG A 3 -17.46 2.76 14.75
CA ARG A 3 -16.14 2.26 15.19
C ARG A 3 -15.95 2.34 16.70
N ASP A 4 -16.36 3.44 17.32
CA ASP A 4 -16.16 3.66 18.75
C ASP A 4 -17.13 2.84 19.59
N GLU A 5 -18.36 2.64 19.10
CA GLU A 5 -19.33 1.71 19.67
C GLU A 5 -18.81 0.28 19.62
N TRP A 6 -18.34 -0.18 18.45
CA TRP A 6 -17.75 -1.51 18.31
C TRP A 6 -16.56 -1.70 19.24
N PHE A 7 -15.66 -0.71 19.31
CA PHE A 7 -14.51 -0.74 20.21
C PHE A 7 -14.96 -0.86 21.67
N ARG A 8 -15.91 -0.04 22.13
CA ARG A 8 -16.41 -0.13 23.51
C ARG A 8 -17.06 -1.48 23.83
N CYS A 9 -17.77 -2.08 22.86
CA CYS A 9 -18.44 -3.36 23.04
C CYS A 9 -17.48 -4.55 23.11
N TYR A 10 -16.38 -4.52 22.36
CA TYR A 10 -15.56 -5.73 22.11
C TYR A 10 -14.09 -5.62 22.53
N TYR A 11 -13.59 -4.44 22.87
CA TYR A 11 -12.15 -4.24 23.10
C TYR A 11 -11.60 -5.06 24.28
N GLU A 12 -12.22 -4.99 25.45
CA GLU A 12 -11.79 -5.73 26.64
C GLU A 12 -11.98 -7.24 26.52
N ASP A 13 -13.00 -7.66 25.76
CA ASP A 13 -13.38 -9.06 25.66
C ASP A 13 -12.70 -9.79 24.50
N VAL A 14 -12.26 -9.10 23.45
CA VAL A 14 -11.76 -9.77 22.24
C VAL A 14 -10.35 -9.32 21.85
N ILE A 15 -9.97 -8.07 22.17
CA ILE A 15 -8.69 -7.49 21.76
C ILE A 15 -7.68 -7.50 22.89
N LEU A 16 -8.08 -7.09 24.10
CA LEU A 16 -7.28 -7.25 25.30
C LEU A 16 -7.59 -8.61 25.94
N MET A 17 -6.54 -9.29 26.40
CA MET A 17 -6.75 -10.37 27.35
C MET A 17 -7.25 -9.76 28.65
N ASN A 18 -8.53 -9.96 28.97
CA ASN A 18 -9.07 -9.61 30.27
C ASN A 18 -8.19 -10.23 31.38
N ASN A 19 -8.10 -9.55 32.52
CA ASN A 19 -7.25 -9.91 33.67
C ASN A 19 -7.41 -11.38 34.11
N SER A 20 -8.62 -11.95 33.95
CA SER A 20 -8.90 -13.36 34.26
C SER A 20 -8.12 -14.33 33.37
N ASP A 21 -8.03 -14.08 32.06
CA ASP A 21 -7.28 -14.92 31.12
C ASP A 21 -5.78 -14.83 31.36
N ASN A 22 -5.27 -13.62 31.60
CA ASN A 22 -3.87 -13.41 31.96
C ASN A 22 -3.50 -14.17 33.25
N LYS A 23 -4.39 -14.17 34.24
CA LYS A 23 -4.21 -14.93 35.49
C LYS A 23 -4.21 -16.45 35.24
N ARG A 24 -5.20 -16.97 34.50
CA ARG A 24 -5.28 -18.41 34.13
C ARG A 24 -4.03 -18.85 33.38
N ARG A 25 -3.59 -18.06 32.38
CA ARG A 25 -2.39 -18.32 31.59
C ARG A 25 -1.13 -18.36 32.45
N THR A 26 -0.95 -17.37 33.33
CA THR A 26 0.21 -17.30 34.24
C THR A 26 0.24 -18.53 35.15
N GLN A 27 -0.91 -18.95 35.67
CA GLN A 27 -1.02 -20.16 36.48
C GLN A 27 -0.67 -21.42 35.68
N ALA A 28 -1.20 -21.56 34.46
CA ALA A 28 -0.91 -22.70 33.57
C ALA A 28 0.59 -22.79 33.23
N LEU A 29 1.23 -21.67 32.91
CA LEU A 29 2.67 -21.63 32.61
C LEU A 29 3.53 -22.08 33.79
N LEU A 30 3.13 -21.77 35.04
CA LEU A 30 3.82 -22.26 36.23
C LEU A 30 3.66 -23.78 36.41
N LYS A 31 2.52 -24.34 36.02
CA LYS A 31 2.28 -25.79 36.06
C LYS A 31 3.06 -26.51 34.97
N TYR A 32 3.12 -25.96 33.74
CA TYR A 32 3.85 -26.56 32.62
C TYR A 32 5.34 -26.74 32.91
N LYS A 33 5.97 -25.85 33.69
CA LYS A 33 7.38 -26.00 34.11
C LYS A 33 7.64 -27.30 34.89
N LYS A 34 6.61 -27.86 35.53
CA LYS A 34 6.68 -29.07 36.37
C LYS A 34 6.30 -30.34 35.62
N LEU A 35 5.84 -30.25 34.37
CA LEU A 35 5.47 -31.41 33.58
C LEU A 35 6.71 -32.21 33.13
N PRO A 36 6.55 -33.52 32.89
CA PRO A 36 7.60 -34.31 32.26
C PRO A 36 7.89 -33.81 30.84
N GLU A 37 9.07 -34.14 30.34
CA GLU A 37 9.40 -33.85 28.95
C GLU A 37 8.63 -34.78 28.01
N VAL A 38 8.08 -34.22 26.95
CA VAL A 38 7.43 -34.94 25.87
C VAL A 38 8.26 -34.75 24.61
N THR A 39 8.36 -35.81 23.81
CA THR A 39 9.01 -35.78 22.50
C THR A 39 7.99 -36.06 21.41
N VAL A 40 7.94 -35.18 20.41
CA VAL A 40 7.26 -35.42 19.13
C VAL A 40 8.30 -35.35 18.01
N SER A 41 8.17 -36.21 17.01
CA SER A 41 9.18 -36.34 15.95
C SER A 41 8.54 -36.65 14.61
N SER A 42 9.19 -36.19 13.54
CA SER A 42 8.82 -36.47 12.15
C SER A 42 10.08 -36.84 11.36
N PHE A 43 9.95 -37.82 10.47
CA PHE A 43 11.05 -38.32 9.66
C PHE A 43 11.09 -37.65 8.27
N GLY A 44 12.28 -37.61 7.66
CA GLY A 44 12.45 -37.20 6.27
C GLY A 44 12.83 -35.74 6.06
N SER A 45 12.86 -34.91 7.11
CA SER A 45 13.29 -33.51 6.96
C SER A 45 14.82 -33.32 6.95
N ARG A 46 15.28 -32.52 5.98
CA ARG A 46 16.66 -32.01 5.89
C ARG A 46 16.92 -30.85 6.86
N VAL A 47 15.88 -30.21 7.39
CA VAL A 47 15.96 -29.09 8.34
C VAL A 47 16.06 -29.66 9.76
N PRO A 48 17.17 -29.43 10.50
CA PRO A 48 17.36 -30.03 11.82
C PRO A 48 16.24 -29.71 12.82
N LYS A 49 15.74 -28.47 12.82
CA LYS A 49 14.65 -28.03 13.70
C LYS A 49 13.28 -28.63 13.39
N GLN A 50 13.12 -29.37 12.28
CA GLN A 50 11.85 -30.02 11.91
C GLN A 50 11.82 -31.51 12.31
N ARG A 51 12.92 -32.08 12.83
CA ARG A 51 13.04 -33.53 13.06
C ARG A 51 12.38 -33.99 14.34
N SER A 52 12.61 -33.27 15.44
CA SER A 52 12.05 -33.58 16.74
C SER A 52 11.95 -32.35 17.61
N TYR A 53 10.92 -32.31 18.44
CA TYR A 53 10.78 -31.37 19.55
C TYR A 53 10.79 -32.17 20.84
N THR A 54 11.61 -31.75 21.81
CA THR A 54 11.61 -32.29 23.18
C THR A 54 11.49 -31.13 24.15
N GLY A 55 10.49 -31.17 25.03
CA GLY A 55 10.29 -30.11 26.01
C GLY A 55 9.18 -30.41 27.01
N ARG A 56 9.06 -29.57 28.03
CA ARG A 56 8.05 -29.71 29.10
C ARG A 56 6.71 -29.05 28.79
N LYS A 57 6.55 -28.45 27.62
CA LYS A 57 5.24 -27.94 27.20
C LYS A 57 4.31 -29.13 26.98
N PRO A 58 3.01 -29.01 27.28
CA PRO A 58 2.09 -30.14 27.23
C PRO A 58 1.64 -30.42 25.78
N VAL A 59 2.59 -30.68 24.89
CA VAL A 59 2.35 -30.98 23.49
C VAL A 59 1.83 -32.41 23.37
N ILE A 60 0.73 -32.63 22.64
CA ILE A 60 0.19 -33.97 22.40
C ILE A 60 0.60 -34.51 21.02
N PRO A 61 0.87 -35.82 20.88
CA PRO A 61 1.11 -36.43 19.56
C PRO A 61 -0.12 -36.33 18.66
N SER A 62 0.09 -36.25 17.33
CA SER A 62 -1.00 -36.16 16.33
C SER A 62 -1.98 -37.34 16.44
N ALA A 63 -1.48 -38.56 16.62
CA ALA A 63 -2.32 -39.75 16.82
C ALA A 63 -3.26 -39.65 18.03
N LEU A 64 -2.81 -39.02 19.13
CA LEU A 64 -3.66 -38.78 20.28
C LEU A 64 -4.70 -37.70 19.97
N ALA A 65 -4.28 -36.61 19.33
CA ALA A 65 -5.19 -35.52 18.95
C ALA A 65 -6.35 -36.01 18.07
N ASP A 66 -6.08 -36.91 17.14
CA ASP A 66 -7.03 -37.45 16.15
C ASP A 66 -8.01 -38.48 16.72
N THR A 67 -7.90 -38.85 17.99
CA THR A 67 -8.81 -39.81 18.63
C THR A 67 -10.14 -39.14 18.97
N LEU A 68 -11.28 -39.63 18.48
CA LEU A 68 -12.60 -39.07 18.83
C LEU A 68 -12.90 -39.24 20.31
N CYS A 69 -13.47 -38.20 20.96
CA CYS A 69 -13.88 -38.31 22.36
C CYS A 69 -14.97 -39.37 22.58
N ALA A 70 -15.79 -39.66 21.56
CA ALA A 70 -16.82 -40.69 21.63
C ALA A 70 -16.26 -42.13 21.53
N ASP A 71 -15.10 -42.30 20.88
CA ASP A 71 -14.44 -43.61 20.76
C ASP A 71 -13.73 -44.00 22.06
N LEU A 72 -13.39 -43.00 22.88
CA LEU A 72 -13.02 -43.18 24.28
C LEU A 72 -14.28 -43.61 25.04
N SER A 73 -14.51 -44.92 25.08
CA SER A 73 -15.80 -45.54 25.41
C SER A 73 -16.28 -45.28 26.86
N ILE A 74 -15.53 -44.51 27.65
CA ILE A 74 -15.86 -44.06 28.99
C ILE A 74 -15.30 -42.63 29.18
N ILE A 75 -16.13 -41.69 29.65
CA ILE A 75 -15.73 -40.32 30.07
C ILE A 75 -14.49 -40.30 30.99
N GLN A 76 -14.29 -41.39 31.73
CA GLN A 76 -13.15 -41.65 32.60
C GLN A 76 -11.83 -41.74 31.82
N GLU A 77 -11.81 -42.34 30.62
CA GLU A 77 -10.59 -42.46 29.81
C GLU A 77 -10.16 -41.10 29.26
N LEU A 78 -11.12 -40.27 28.81
CA LEU A 78 -10.85 -38.89 28.41
C LEU A 78 -10.21 -38.09 29.56
N LEU A 79 -10.78 -38.21 30.77
CA LEU A 79 -10.23 -37.59 31.97
C LEU A 79 -8.82 -38.11 32.29
N GLU A 80 -8.59 -39.41 32.19
CA GLU A 80 -7.28 -40.03 32.45
C GLU A 80 -6.21 -39.52 31.49
N LYS A 81 -6.52 -39.40 30.20
CA LYS A 81 -5.59 -38.83 29.22
C LYS A 81 -5.31 -37.35 29.50
N LEU A 82 -6.33 -36.54 29.83
CA LEU A 82 -6.15 -35.14 30.22
C LEU A 82 -5.29 -35.00 31.48
N ASN A 83 -5.58 -35.79 32.52
CA ASN A 83 -4.79 -35.83 33.75
C ASN A 83 -3.33 -36.21 33.49
N THR A 84 -3.11 -37.19 32.62
CA THR A 84 -1.77 -37.65 32.23
C THR A 84 -0.98 -36.54 31.53
N VAL A 85 -1.58 -35.88 30.53
CA VAL A 85 -0.93 -34.82 29.75
C VAL A 85 -0.68 -33.56 30.59
N LEU A 86 -1.62 -33.20 31.46
CA LEU A 86 -1.59 -31.94 32.24
C LEU A 86 -1.05 -32.12 33.66
N GLY A 87 -0.62 -33.33 34.03
CA GLY A 87 -0.02 -33.64 35.34
C GLY A 87 -0.95 -33.39 36.52
N THR A 88 -2.24 -33.73 36.37
CA THR A 88 -3.27 -33.57 37.40
C THR A 88 -3.84 -34.92 37.83
N SER A 89 -4.62 -34.92 38.91
CA SER A 89 -5.28 -36.10 39.46
C SER A 89 -6.75 -35.81 39.75
N TYR A 90 -7.43 -35.10 38.85
CA TYR A 90 -8.86 -34.81 39.00
C TYR A 90 -9.68 -36.08 38.87
N THR A 91 -10.84 -36.10 39.51
CA THR A 91 -11.82 -37.18 39.43
C THR A 91 -13.11 -36.64 38.81
N LEU A 92 -14.02 -37.51 38.41
CA LEU A 92 -15.36 -37.08 37.96
C LEU A 92 -16.17 -36.38 39.07
N GLY A 93 -15.75 -36.49 40.35
CA GLY A 93 -16.32 -35.75 41.47
C GLY A 93 -15.70 -34.37 41.70
N THR A 94 -14.61 -34.03 40.99
CA THR A 94 -14.05 -32.68 41.02
C THR A 94 -15.03 -31.71 40.34
N ALA A 95 -15.30 -30.58 40.99
CA ALA A 95 -16.29 -29.62 40.53
C ALA A 95 -16.04 -29.18 39.08
N GLY A 96 -17.09 -29.19 38.26
CA GLY A 96 -17.03 -28.82 36.84
C GLY A 96 -16.48 -29.89 35.87
N VAL A 97 -15.64 -30.83 36.33
CA VAL A 97 -14.96 -31.80 35.45
C VAL A 97 -15.94 -32.64 34.64
N ARG A 98 -16.96 -33.23 35.27
CA ARG A 98 -17.95 -34.03 34.53
C ARG A 98 -18.66 -33.20 33.44
N SER A 99 -19.09 -31.99 33.79
CA SER A 99 -19.81 -31.08 32.88
C SER A 99 -19.01 -30.76 31.63
N VAL A 100 -17.74 -30.34 31.78
CA VAL A 100 -16.89 -29.96 30.64
C VAL A 100 -16.58 -31.15 29.71
N LEU A 101 -16.46 -32.36 30.26
CA LEU A 101 -16.20 -33.57 29.47
C LEU A 101 -17.45 -34.04 28.72
N GLU A 102 -18.62 -33.97 29.36
CA GLU A 102 -19.91 -34.26 28.72
C GLU A 102 -20.19 -33.28 27.57
N ASP A 103 -19.89 -31.98 27.75
CA ASP A 103 -20.01 -30.98 26.68
C ASP A 103 -19.15 -31.34 25.46
N CYS A 104 -17.87 -31.69 25.66
CA CYS A 104 -16.96 -32.09 24.59
C CYS A 104 -17.46 -33.32 23.80
N ILE A 105 -18.01 -34.32 24.50
CA ILE A 105 -18.59 -35.53 23.88
C ILE A 105 -19.84 -35.16 23.08
N SER A 106 -20.72 -34.32 23.64
CA SER A 106 -21.95 -33.89 22.98
C SER A 106 -21.68 -33.14 21.67
N LYS A 107 -20.62 -32.33 21.64
CA LYS A 107 -20.15 -31.60 20.45
C LYS A 107 -19.33 -32.46 19.49
N LYS A 108 -19.15 -33.75 19.79
CA LYS A 108 -18.42 -34.73 18.97
C LYS A 108 -16.97 -34.31 18.68
N TYR A 109 -16.33 -33.70 19.67
CA TYR A 109 -14.93 -33.31 19.54
C TYR A 109 -14.01 -34.52 19.44
N ASP A 110 -12.90 -34.35 18.71
CA ASP A 110 -11.72 -35.18 18.93
C ASP A 110 -10.95 -34.71 20.16
N PHE A 111 -10.01 -35.55 20.62
CA PHE A 111 -9.24 -35.27 21.81
C PHE A 111 -8.42 -33.98 21.65
N GLY A 112 -7.88 -33.70 20.46
CA GLY A 112 -7.14 -32.46 20.20
C GLY A 112 -8.01 -31.22 20.40
N THR A 113 -9.23 -31.24 19.89
CA THR A 113 -10.19 -30.13 19.98
C THR A 113 -10.66 -29.93 21.41
N ALA A 114 -11.03 -31.02 22.10
CA ALA A 114 -11.36 -30.97 23.53
C ALA A 114 -10.18 -30.46 24.36
N TYR A 115 -8.98 -30.96 24.09
CA TYR A 115 -7.75 -30.54 24.76
C TYR A 115 -7.47 -29.04 24.56
N ALA A 116 -7.64 -28.51 23.34
CA ALA A 116 -7.45 -27.10 23.06
C ALA A 116 -8.44 -26.20 23.82
N HIS A 117 -9.70 -26.62 23.94
CA HIS A 117 -10.74 -25.87 24.64
C HIS A 117 -10.55 -25.90 26.17
N LEU A 118 -10.12 -27.03 26.72
CA LEU A 118 -10.04 -27.22 28.17
C LEU A 118 -8.70 -26.81 28.77
N ARG A 119 -7.59 -26.95 28.02
CA ARG A 119 -6.23 -26.67 28.50
C ARG A 119 -6.10 -25.28 29.18
N PRO A 120 -6.64 -24.17 28.62
CA PRO A 120 -6.50 -22.85 29.24
C PRO A 120 -7.20 -22.72 30.61
N PHE A 121 -8.25 -23.52 30.85
CA PHE A 121 -9.08 -23.47 32.05
C PHE A 121 -8.71 -24.54 33.08
N TRP A 122 -7.97 -25.56 32.67
CA TRP A 122 -7.78 -26.80 33.43
C TRP A 122 -7.31 -26.63 34.86
N TYR A 123 -6.44 -25.65 35.14
CA TYR A 123 -5.91 -25.41 36.49
C TYR A 123 -6.74 -24.41 37.32
N SER A 124 -7.85 -23.93 36.77
CA SER A 124 -8.78 -23.01 37.44
C SER A 124 -10.05 -23.73 37.86
N ASP A 125 -11.03 -22.99 38.38
CA ASP A 125 -12.36 -23.54 38.65
C ASP A 125 -13.07 -23.86 37.33
N LEU A 126 -13.45 -25.13 37.14
CA LEU A 126 -14.07 -25.63 35.92
C LEU A 126 -15.60 -25.49 35.92
N THR A 127 -16.21 -25.06 37.04
CA THR A 127 -17.67 -25.03 37.20
C THR A 127 -18.37 -24.15 36.17
N THR A 128 -17.80 -23.01 35.81
CA THR A 128 -18.37 -22.08 34.81
C THR A 128 -17.78 -22.25 33.41
N THR A 129 -16.87 -23.20 33.19
CA THR A 129 -16.10 -23.26 31.94
C THR A 129 -16.97 -23.50 30.70
N VAL A 130 -18.03 -24.30 30.80
CA VAL A 130 -18.97 -24.52 29.68
C VAL A 130 -19.70 -23.22 29.32
N ASP A 131 -20.20 -22.52 30.33
CA ASP A 131 -20.91 -21.25 30.16
C ASP A 131 -19.97 -20.16 29.62
N ASP A 132 -18.78 -20.01 30.22
CA ASP A 132 -17.71 -19.10 29.77
C ASP A 132 -17.39 -19.31 28.28
N LEU A 133 -17.23 -20.57 27.84
CA LEU A 133 -16.93 -20.90 26.45
C LEU A 133 -18.10 -20.60 25.50
N CYS A 134 -19.34 -20.88 25.94
CA CYS A 134 -20.55 -20.59 25.18
C CYS A 134 -20.74 -19.07 24.99
N GLU A 135 -20.59 -18.29 26.07
CA GLU A 135 -20.66 -16.83 26.02
C GLU A 135 -19.59 -16.23 25.11
N ARG A 136 -18.36 -16.73 25.20
CA ARG A 136 -17.24 -16.33 24.33
C ARG A 136 -17.53 -16.59 22.86
N GLU A 137 -18.09 -17.75 22.52
CA GLU A 137 -18.46 -18.08 21.14
C GLU A 137 -19.52 -17.13 20.60
N VAL A 138 -20.58 -16.87 21.38
CA VAL A 138 -21.67 -15.96 21.00
C VAL A 138 -21.16 -14.53 20.83
N GLN A 139 -20.38 -14.02 21.78
CA GLN A 139 -19.79 -12.68 21.71
C GLN A 139 -18.85 -12.56 20.51
N TYR A 140 -18.02 -13.57 20.25
CA TYR A 140 -17.09 -13.57 19.13
C TYR A 140 -17.81 -13.56 17.78
N ARG A 141 -18.90 -14.32 17.64
CA ARG A 141 -19.73 -14.31 16.44
C ARG A 141 -20.35 -12.93 16.20
N ARG A 142 -20.94 -12.32 17.23
CA ARG A 142 -21.49 -10.95 17.16
C ARG A 142 -20.43 -9.93 16.79
N MET A 143 -19.22 -10.05 17.35
CA MET A 143 -18.10 -9.17 17.02
C MET A 143 -17.76 -9.21 15.52
N LEU A 144 -17.72 -10.39 14.91
CA LEU A 144 -17.45 -10.55 13.47
C LEU A 144 -18.61 -10.05 12.59
N GLU A 145 -19.85 -10.16 13.05
CA GLU A 145 -21.02 -9.63 12.36
C GLU A 145 -21.05 -8.10 12.41
N ASP A 146 -20.81 -7.52 13.59
CA ASP A 146 -20.91 -6.09 13.83
C ASP A 146 -19.74 -5.28 13.24
N VAL A 147 -18.61 -5.92 12.96
CA VAL A 147 -17.44 -5.21 12.40
C VAL A 147 -17.61 -4.86 10.92
N LEU A 148 -18.52 -5.55 10.21
CA LEU A 148 -18.76 -5.34 8.78
C LEU A 148 -20.05 -4.53 8.58
N VAL A 149 -19.92 -3.25 8.22
CA VAL A 149 -21.06 -2.34 8.01
C VAL A 149 -20.97 -1.75 6.61
N ASN A 150 -21.99 -1.98 5.78
CA ASN A 150 -22.03 -1.51 4.39
C ASN A 150 -20.76 -1.85 3.59
N ASP A 151 -20.30 -3.10 3.69
CA ASP A 151 -19.05 -3.60 3.08
C ASP A 151 -17.77 -2.86 3.52
N ILE A 152 -17.81 -2.19 4.67
CA ILE A 152 -16.65 -1.59 5.32
C ILE A 152 -16.42 -2.26 6.67
N ILE A 153 -15.19 -2.73 6.89
CA ILE A 153 -14.68 -3.20 8.16
C ILE A 153 -14.35 -1.96 9.00
N ILE A 154 -15.23 -1.63 9.96
CA ILE A 154 -15.15 -0.38 10.73
C ILE A 154 -14.01 -0.35 11.75
N TYR A 155 -13.36 -1.49 12.01
CA TYR A 155 -12.23 -1.58 12.92
C TYR A 155 -11.12 -2.51 12.37
N PRO A 156 -9.93 -1.97 12.01
CA PRO A 156 -8.86 -2.73 11.35
C PRO A 156 -8.19 -3.81 12.20
N ARG A 157 -8.23 -3.77 13.53
CA ARG A 157 -7.45 -4.70 14.38
C ARG A 157 -8.25 -5.93 14.82
N VAL A 158 -9.11 -6.43 13.94
CA VAL A 158 -9.89 -7.67 14.15
C VAL A 158 -8.91 -8.83 14.37
N PRO A 159 -9.10 -9.66 15.40
CA PRO A 159 -8.30 -10.89 15.53
C PRO A 159 -8.62 -11.89 14.40
N PRO A 160 -7.68 -12.79 14.06
CA PRO A 160 -7.94 -13.81 13.05
C PRO A 160 -9.11 -14.71 13.44
N ARG A 161 -9.89 -15.20 12.46
CA ARG A 161 -11.00 -16.14 12.72
C ARG A 161 -10.55 -17.39 13.49
N ARG A 162 -9.38 -17.89 13.11
CA ARG A 162 -8.82 -19.15 13.60
C ARG A 162 -7.32 -19.04 13.76
N VAL A 163 -6.77 -19.84 14.66
CA VAL A 163 -5.33 -19.98 14.90
C VAL A 163 -4.99 -21.45 15.05
N TRP A 164 -3.80 -21.84 14.63
CA TRP A 164 -3.29 -23.19 14.85
C TRP A 164 -2.64 -23.30 16.22
N ASP A 165 -3.26 -24.06 17.11
CA ASP A 165 -2.71 -24.44 18.40
C ASP A 165 -1.75 -25.62 18.23
N LEU A 166 -0.46 -25.36 18.34
CA LEU A 166 0.59 -26.36 18.12
C LEU A 166 0.62 -27.41 19.22
N TYR A 167 0.13 -27.11 20.43
CA TYR A 167 0.12 -28.09 21.52
C TYR A 167 -0.94 -29.15 21.27
N SER A 168 -2.16 -28.75 20.84
CA SER A 168 -3.26 -29.67 20.50
C SER A 168 -3.20 -30.25 19.09
N ASN A 169 -2.42 -29.62 18.19
CA ASN A 169 -2.46 -29.87 16.75
C ASN A 169 -3.84 -29.62 16.11
N ARG A 170 -4.52 -28.55 16.53
CA ARG A 170 -5.82 -28.16 15.97
C ARG A 170 -5.87 -26.69 15.61
N VAL A 171 -6.53 -26.38 14.51
CA VAL A 171 -7.00 -25.05 14.19
C VAL A 171 -8.22 -24.79 15.04
N VAL A 172 -8.14 -23.80 15.91
CA VAL A 172 -9.22 -23.42 16.82
C VAL A 172 -9.65 -21.98 16.59
N PRO A 173 -10.92 -21.64 16.85
CA PRO A 173 -11.39 -20.26 16.80
C PRO A 173 -10.61 -19.35 17.77
N TRP A 174 -10.54 -18.06 17.46
CA TRP A 174 -9.88 -17.09 18.32
C TRP A 174 -10.42 -17.07 19.75
N TYR A 175 -11.72 -17.24 19.94
CA TYR A 175 -12.33 -17.19 21.28
C TYR A 175 -11.85 -18.33 22.21
N VAL A 176 -11.26 -19.39 21.66
CA VAL A 176 -10.61 -20.48 22.40
C VAL A 176 -9.19 -20.10 22.77
N ALA A 177 -8.40 -19.64 21.80
CA ALA A 177 -6.99 -19.30 22.03
C ALA A 177 -6.83 -18.01 22.85
N ARG A 178 -7.53 -16.94 22.45
CA ARG A 178 -7.47 -15.56 22.97
C ARG A 178 -6.05 -15.02 23.12
N GLN A 179 -5.10 -15.49 22.31
CA GLN A 179 -3.71 -15.01 22.29
C GLN A 179 -3.28 -14.68 20.87
N ARG A 180 -2.56 -13.57 20.73
CA ARG A 180 -1.94 -13.20 19.45
C ARG A 180 -0.97 -14.31 19.03
N PRO A 181 -1.17 -14.93 17.86
CA PRO A 181 -0.32 -16.01 17.40
C PRO A 181 1.00 -15.43 16.87
N TRP A 182 2.00 -16.29 16.74
CA TRP A 182 3.08 -16.02 15.79
C TRP A 182 2.53 -16.15 14.38
N ALA A 183 3.11 -15.47 13.40
CA ALA A 183 2.68 -15.59 12.01
C ALA A 183 3.71 -16.39 11.20
N ILE A 184 3.24 -17.16 10.22
CA ILE A 184 4.09 -17.73 9.18
C ILE A 184 3.89 -16.94 7.89
N SER A 185 4.98 -16.51 7.29
CA SER A 185 5.01 -15.97 5.93
C SER A 185 5.81 -16.93 5.05
N HIS A 186 5.37 -17.19 3.82
CA HIS A 186 6.05 -18.18 2.98
C HIS A 186 5.98 -17.88 1.48
N ALA A 187 6.98 -18.37 0.74
CA ALA A 187 6.94 -18.37 -0.72
C ALA A 187 5.89 -19.38 -1.22
N TRP A 188 5.32 -19.11 -2.39
CA TRP A 188 4.39 -20.04 -3.03
C TRP A 188 5.17 -21.01 -3.92
N MET A 189 4.73 -22.26 -3.94
CA MET A 189 5.30 -23.29 -4.81
C MET A 189 4.42 -23.47 -6.05
N ASP A 190 5.01 -24.00 -7.13
CA ASP A 190 4.27 -24.42 -8.32
C ASP A 190 3.14 -25.38 -7.93
N LYS A 191 2.03 -25.34 -8.70
CA LYS A 191 0.91 -26.27 -8.48
C LYS A 191 1.36 -27.73 -8.61
N CYS A 192 2.32 -28.03 -9.48
CA CYS A 192 2.93 -29.34 -9.67
C CYS A 192 3.96 -29.70 -8.59
N SER A 193 4.27 -28.79 -7.67
CA SER A 193 5.20 -29.02 -6.55
C SER A 193 4.51 -28.85 -5.20
N ARG A 194 3.17 -28.93 -5.19
CA ARG A 194 2.34 -28.89 -3.98
C ARG A 194 1.20 -29.90 -4.10
N GLN A 195 0.75 -30.38 -2.96
CA GLN A 195 -0.37 -31.30 -2.80
C GLN A 195 -1.43 -30.68 -1.90
N ASP A 196 -2.69 -30.93 -2.22
CA ASP A 196 -3.84 -30.51 -1.44
C ASP A 196 -4.19 -31.61 -0.44
N VAL A 197 -3.91 -31.38 0.85
CA VAL A 197 -4.03 -32.39 1.90
C VAL A 197 -5.27 -32.15 2.75
N LEU A 198 -6.18 -33.12 2.79
CA LEU A 198 -7.27 -33.14 3.76
C LEU A 198 -6.73 -33.61 5.13
N THR A 199 -6.96 -32.84 6.19
CA THR A 199 -6.32 -33.08 7.49
C THR A 199 -7.28 -32.88 8.65
N ALA A 200 -7.14 -33.71 9.70
CA ALA A 200 -7.89 -33.54 10.93
C ALA A 200 -7.53 -32.22 11.68
N ILE A 201 -6.39 -31.61 11.35
CA ILE A 201 -5.92 -30.37 11.98
C ILE A 201 -6.93 -29.23 11.82
N ASN A 202 -7.59 -29.11 10.66
CA ASN A 202 -8.67 -28.15 10.41
C ASN A 202 -10.06 -28.84 10.34
N GLY A 203 -10.22 -29.99 10.99
CA GLY A 203 -11.47 -30.75 11.01
C GLY A 203 -11.87 -31.35 9.65
N CYS A 204 -10.92 -31.52 8.73
CA CYS A 204 -11.18 -31.94 7.35
C CYS A 204 -12.18 -31.03 6.60
N GLU A 205 -12.27 -29.75 6.97
CA GLU A 205 -13.25 -28.84 6.38
C GLU A 205 -12.87 -28.35 4.98
N TRP A 206 -11.56 -28.12 4.74
CA TRP A 206 -10.98 -27.74 3.45
C TRP A 206 -9.60 -28.39 3.26
N PRO A 207 -9.17 -28.65 2.02
CA PRO A 207 -7.83 -29.14 1.76
C PRO A 207 -6.79 -28.03 1.98
N VAL A 208 -5.61 -28.41 2.47
CA VAL A 208 -4.51 -27.49 2.75
C VAL A 208 -3.42 -27.67 1.69
N PRO A 209 -3.11 -26.65 0.87
CA PRO A 209 -2.03 -26.71 -0.11
C PRO A 209 -0.67 -26.70 0.59
N ILE A 210 0.09 -27.79 0.47
CA ILE A 210 1.39 -27.96 1.12
C ILE A 210 2.42 -28.38 0.06
N PRO A 211 3.65 -27.85 0.08
CA PRO A 211 4.69 -28.30 -0.83
C PRO A 211 4.93 -29.81 -0.78
N GLU A 212 5.34 -30.38 -1.91
CA GLU A 212 5.80 -31.76 -1.95
C GLU A 212 7.03 -31.94 -1.03
N HIS A 213 7.20 -33.14 -0.48
CA HIS A 213 8.30 -33.49 0.42
C HIS A 213 8.33 -32.74 1.78
N THR A 214 7.24 -32.07 2.17
CA THR A 214 7.06 -31.58 3.55
C THR A 214 5.71 -32.02 4.13
N SER A 215 5.47 -31.69 5.41
CA SER A 215 4.24 -32.01 6.12
C SER A 215 3.92 -30.92 7.16
N LEU A 216 2.66 -30.86 7.59
CA LEU A 216 2.27 -29.99 8.71
C LEU A 216 3.03 -30.36 9.99
N ASP A 217 3.36 -31.63 10.21
CA ASP A 217 4.17 -32.04 11.37
C ASP A 217 5.60 -31.46 11.33
N HIS A 218 6.24 -31.37 10.15
CA HIS A 218 7.53 -30.70 10.02
C HIS A 218 7.46 -29.23 10.45
N ILE A 219 6.46 -28.51 9.95
CA ILE A 219 6.24 -27.09 10.26
C ILE A 219 5.93 -26.93 11.75
N ARG A 220 5.02 -27.77 12.29
CA ARG A 220 4.65 -27.78 13.71
C ARG A 220 5.86 -27.96 14.60
N ILE A 221 6.70 -28.97 14.33
CA ILE A 221 7.90 -29.26 15.13
C ILE A 221 8.88 -28.09 15.10
N GLU A 222 9.08 -27.47 13.94
CA GLU A 222 9.95 -26.30 13.84
C GLU A 222 9.41 -25.11 14.63
N MET A 223 8.12 -24.82 14.53
CA MET A 223 7.49 -23.75 15.30
C MET A 223 7.56 -24.01 16.82
N LEU A 224 7.34 -25.25 17.26
CA LEU A 224 7.50 -25.67 18.66
C LEU A 224 8.94 -25.48 19.15
N ASN A 225 9.93 -25.84 18.33
CA ASN A 225 11.35 -25.64 18.65
C ASN A 225 11.76 -24.16 18.71
N LEU A 226 11.06 -23.28 17.98
CA LEU A 226 11.24 -21.84 18.11
C LEU A 226 10.52 -21.26 19.34
N GLY A 227 9.59 -22.01 19.94
CA GLY A 227 8.89 -21.67 21.17
C GLY A 227 7.45 -21.17 20.98
N ALA A 228 6.87 -21.33 19.78
CA ALA A 228 5.48 -20.95 19.53
C ALA A 228 4.49 -21.91 20.20
N GLU A 229 3.36 -21.36 20.65
CA GLU A 229 2.18 -22.13 21.11
C GLU A 229 1.05 -22.02 20.09
N TYR A 230 0.72 -20.79 19.68
CA TYR A 230 -0.26 -20.49 18.64
C TYR A 230 0.44 -19.89 17.43
N VAL A 231 0.06 -20.38 16.25
CA VAL A 231 0.58 -19.90 14.97
C VAL A 231 -0.58 -19.60 14.03
N TRP A 232 -0.45 -18.54 13.24
CA TRP A 232 -1.31 -18.27 12.11
C TRP A 232 -0.57 -18.59 10.83
N LEU A 233 -1.19 -19.46 10.02
CA LEU A 233 -0.70 -19.88 8.72
C LEU A 233 -1.89 -19.73 7.76
N ASP A 234 -1.80 -18.81 6.81
CA ASP A 234 -2.87 -18.45 5.87
C ASP A 234 -3.55 -19.68 5.23
N VAL A 235 -2.77 -20.61 4.67
CA VAL A 235 -3.28 -21.83 4.00
C VAL A 235 -4.02 -22.79 4.93
N LEU A 236 -3.83 -22.66 6.24
CA LEU A 236 -4.40 -23.54 7.27
C LEU A 236 -5.48 -22.85 8.11
N CYS A 237 -5.34 -21.55 8.39
CA CYS A 237 -6.24 -20.77 9.23
C CYS A 237 -7.35 -20.08 8.43
N LEU A 238 -7.12 -19.77 7.15
CA LEU A 238 -8.16 -19.30 6.23
C LEU A 238 -8.76 -20.48 5.47
N ARG A 239 -10.07 -20.40 5.21
CA ARG A 239 -10.75 -21.41 4.39
C ARG A 239 -10.22 -21.35 2.96
N GLN A 240 -9.70 -22.47 2.48
CA GLN A 240 -9.16 -22.60 1.12
C GLN A 240 -10.23 -23.08 0.15
N GLN A 241 -9.93 -22.99 -1.15
CA GLN A 241 -10.81 -23.48 -2.19
C GLN A 241 -10.98 -25.01 -2.10
N GLY A 242 -12.23 -25.46 -2.11
CA GLY A 242 -12.59 -26.86 -2.03
C GLY A 242 -12.91 -27.31 -0.60
N GLY A 243 -13.70 -28.38 -0.49
CA GLY A 243 -14.13 -28.93 0.80
C GLY A 243 -15.64 -28.87 1.01
N LEU A 244 -16.09 -29.29 2.20
CA LEU A 244 -17.50 -29.51 2.51
C LEU A 244 -18.32 -28.21 2.64
N MET A 245 -17.66 -27.10 2.98
CA MET A 245 -18.30 -25.81 3.30
C MET A 245 -17.78 -24.67 2.43
N GLU A 246 -17.48 -24.95 1.16
CA GLU A 246 -16.98 -23.96 0.19
C GLU A 246 -17.90 -22.73 0.08
N GLY A 247 -19.22 -22.89 0.26
CA GLY A 247 -20.19 -21.79 0.24
C GLY A 247 -19.96 -20.72 1.31
N LEU A 248 -19.29 -21.04 2.42
CA LEU A 248 -18.93 -20.07 3.46
C LEU A 248 -17.66 -19.28 3.13
N ARG A 249 -16.84 -19.74 2.19
CA ARG A 249 -15.51 -19.16 1.92
C ARG A 249 -15.61 -17.69 1.53
N MET A 250 -16.52 -17.35 0.62
CA MET A 250 -16.69 -15.98 0.16
C MET A 250 -17.14 -15.04 1.30
N GLU A 251 -18.06 -15.50 2.15
CA GLU A 251 -18.55 -14.71 3.28
C GLU A 251 -17.48 -14.51 4.36
N GLU A 252 -16.70 -15.55 4.68
CA GLU A 252 -15.58 -15.42 5.60
C GLU A 252 -14.49 -14.51 5.04
N TRP A 253 -14.20 -14.61 3.73
CA TRP A 253 -13.16 -13.83 3.08
C TRP A 253 -13.43 -12.33 3.06
N LYS A 254 -14.70 -11.89 3.06
CA LYS A 254 -15.05 -10.46 3.16
C LYS A 254 -14.35 -9.76 4.31
N VAL A 255 -14.19 -10.44 5.45
CA VAL A 255 -13.52 -9.91 6.66
C VAL A 255 -12.11 -10.49 6.82
N ASP A 256 -11.93 -11.79 6.63
CA ASP A 256 -10.71 -12.48 7.02
C ASP A 256 -9.52 -12.16 6.09
N VAL A 257 -9.76 -11.92 4.79
CA VAL A 257 -8.69 -11.60 3.82
C VAL A 257 -8.18 -10.17 3.98
N PRO A 258 -9.03 -9.13 4.05
CA PRO A 258 -8.56 -7.76 4.27
C PRO A 258 -7.86 -7.58 5.61
N THR A 259 -8.15 -8.42 6.62
CA THR A 259 -7.59 -8.30 7.98
C THR A 259 -6.31 -9.10 8.22
N ILE A 260 -5.76 -9.76 7.19
CA ILE A 260 -4.49 -10.51 7.28
C ILE A 260 -3.38 -9.64 7.87
N GLY A 261 -3.27 -8.37 7.46
CA GLY A 261 -2.24 -7.46 7.97
C GLY A 261 -2.34 -7.21 9.48
N SER A 262 -3.52 -7.31 10.12
CA SER A 262 -3.62 -7.21 11.58
C SER A 262 -2.97 -8.41 12.28
N VAL A 263 -2.91 -9.57 11.63
CA VAL A 263 -2.23 -10.74 12.19
C VAL A 263 -0.74 -10.48 12.25
N TYR A 264 -0.14 -10.04 11.13
CA TYR A 264 1.30 -9.78 11.05
C TYR A 264 1.71 -8.56 11.89
N ALA A 265 0.93 -7.48 11.87
CA ALA A 265 1.19 -6.29 12.69
C ALA A 265 1.08 -6.58 14.20
N GLY A 266 0.24 -7.55 14.60
CA GLY A 266 0.06 -7.95 15.99
C GLY A 266 0.83 -9.20 16.42
N ALA A 267 1.63 -9.79 15.54
CA ALA A 267 2.39 -11.01 15.84
C ALA A 267 3.70 -10.68 16.56
N ASP A 268 3.98 -11.38 17.66
CA ASP A 268 5.25 -11.23 18.39
C ASP A 268 6.46 -11.57 17.51
N LYS A 269 6.31 -12.57 16.65
CA LYS A 269 7.33 -13.01 15.69
C LYS A 269 6.70 -13.51 14.39
N VAL A 270 7.41 -13.30 13.29
CA VAL A 270 7.03 -13.79 11.96
C VAL A 270 8.08 -14.75 11.42
N VAL A 271 7.73 -16.02 11.21
CA VAL A 271 8.65 -17.00 10.63
C VAL A 271 8.49 -17.03 9.11
N CYS A 272 9.59 -16.80 8.39
CA CYS A 272 9.60 -16.59 6.95
C CYS A 272 10.26 -17.75 6.22
N TYR A 273 9.47 -18.51 5.47
CA TYR A 273 9.95 -19.58 4.60
C TYR A 273 10.17 -19.07 3.17
N LEU A 274 11.36 -18.52 2.93
CA LEU A 274 11.71 -17.84 1.68
C LEU A 274 11.85 -18.78 0.48
N SER A 275 12.15 -20.06 0.71
CA SER A 275 12.33 -21.10 -0.32
C SER A 275 11.10 -21.97 -0.54
N GLY A 276 10.00 -21.72 0.17
CA GLY A 276 8.80 -22.55 0.17
C GLY A 276 8.45 -23.03 1.59
N LEU A 277 7.16 -23.10 1.90
CA LEU A 277 6.67 -23.46 3.24
C LEU A 277 7.26 -24.80 3.72
N GLY A 278 7.94 -24.79 4.88
CA GLY A 278 8.55 -25.99 5.44
C GLY A 278 9.73 -26.56 4.65
N TRP A 279 10.16 -25.93 3.55
CA TRP A 279 11.32 -26.37 2.76
C TRP A 279 12.65 -25.87 3.35
N PRO A 280 13.76 -26.58 3.09
CA PRO A 280 15.08 -26.09 3.45
C PRO A 280 15.40 -24.77 2.75
N LEU A 281 15.99 -23.83 3.51
CA LEU A 281 16.47 -22.57 2.98
C LEU A 281 17.55 -22.84 1.92
N ASN A 282 17.31 -22.33 0.72
CA ASN A 282 18.21 -22.48 -0.43
C ASN A 282 18.71 -21.11 -0.91
N ARG A 283 19.88 -21.11 -1.57
CA ARG A 283 20.47 -19.88 -2.12
C ARG A 283 19.69 -19.33 -3.31
N GLU A 284 19.05 -20.19 -4.08
CA GLU A 284 18.29 -19.82 -5.28
C GLU A 284 17.13 -18.87 -4.96
N ALA A 285 16.46 -19.04 -3.83
CA ALA A 285 15.40 -18.15 -3.37
C ALA A 285 15.87 -16.69 -3.19
N TYR A 286 17.17 -16.46 -2.97
CA TYR A 286 17.71 -15.12 -2.80
C TYR A 286 17.72 -14.31 -4.10
N TYR A 287 18.08 -14.98 -5.21
CA TYR A 287 18.27 -14.40 -6.54
C TYR A 287 17.13 -14.72 -7.51
N SER A 288 16.11 -15.43 -7.04
CA SER A 288 15.02 -15.87 -7.90
C SER A 288 14.25 -14.67 -8.45
N GLU A 289 14.19 -14.60 -9.77
CA GLU A 289 13.32 -13.68 -10.49
C GLU A 289 11.93 -14.26 -10.73
N ASP A 290 11.65 -15.46 -10.21
CA ASP A 290 10.33 -16.10 -10.28
C ASP A 290 9.29 -15.25 -9.55
N ASP A 291 8.13 -15.04 -10.17
CA ASP A 291 7.00 -14.30 -9.59
C ASP A 291 6.50 -14.88 -8.27
N ARG A 292 6.79 -16.16 -8.01
CA ARG A 292 6.45 -16.87 -6.77
C ARG A 292 7.46 -16.67 -5.66
N CYS A 293 8.61 -16.06 -5.97
CA CYS A 293 9.60 -15.66 -4.98
C CYS A 293 8.93 -14.81 -3.91
N TRP A 294 9.28 -15.07 -2.64
CA TRP A 294 8.73 -14.35 -1.50
C TRP A 294 8.80 -12.82 -1.64
N PHE A 295 9.89 -12.30 -2.23
CA PHE A 295 10.12 -10.87 -2.41
C PHE A 295 9.21 -10.22 -3.47
N LYS A 296 8.64 -11.01 -4.39
CA LYS A 296 7.79 -10.52 -5.49
C LYS A 296 6.31 -10.65 -5.20
N ARG A 297 5.88 -11.30 -4.12
CA ARG A 297 4.44 -11.46 -3.83
C ARG A 297 3.81 -10.17 -3.33
N ALA A 298 2.60 -9.82 -3.78
CA ALA A 298 1.90 -8.63 -3.32
C ALA A 298 1.69 -8.63 -1.80
N TRP A 299 1.13 -9.71 -1.25
CA TRP A 299 0.79 -9.85 0.17
C TRP A 299 2.00 -9.74 1.10
N THR A 300 3.18 -10.23 0.71
CA THR A 300 4.36 -10.22 1.59
C THR A 300 4.85 -8.82 1.92
N LEU A 301 4.40 -7.78 1.20
CA LEU A 301 4.73 -6.39 1.50
C LEU A 301 4.18 -5.96 2.87
N GLN A 302 2.96 -6.38 3.22
CA GLN A 302 2.34 -6.09 4.53
C GLN A 302 2.78 -7.07 5.64
N GLU A 303 3.50 -8.15 5.29
CA GLU A 303 3.93 -9.20 6.23
C GLU A 303 5.32 -8.91 6.84
N ILE A 304 6.02 -7.89 6.35
CA ILE A 304 7.35 -7.48 6.83
C ILE A 304 7.21 -6.77 8.19
N GLY A 305 7.72 -7.41 9.25
CA GLY A 305 7.72 -6.91 10.62
C GLY A 305 9.12 -6.70 11.19
N GLU A 306 9.18 -6.22 12.44
CA GLU A 306 10.45 -5.99 13.17
C GLU A 306 11.12 -7.31 13.63
N HIS A 307 10.32 -8.32 13.97
CA HIS A 307 10.78 -9.57 14.58
C HIS A 307 10.64 -10.77 13.63
N MET A 308 11.30 -10.72 12.49
CA MET A 308 11.30 -11.80 11.50
C MET A 308 12.36 -12.87 11.82
N ILE A 309 11.99 -14.14 11.68
CA ILE A 309 12.88 -15.30 11.81
C ILE A 309 12.88 -16.05 10.48
N ILE A 310 14.03 -16.48 9.99
CA ILE A 310 14.10 -17.32 8.79
C ILE A 310 13.79 -18.78 9.15
N GLY A 311 12.76 -19.34 8.51
CA GLY A 311 12.39 -20.75 8.62
C GLY A 311 13.19 -21.63 7.64
N GLY A 312 13.23 -22.93 7.91
CA GLY A 312 13.89 -23.91 7.03
C GLY A 312 15.41 -23.92 7.13
N GLY A 313 15.99 -23.33 8.17
CA GLY A 313 17.44 -23.19 8.31
C GLY A 313 18.18 -24.54 8.31
N THR A 314 19.18 -24.67 7.43
CA THR A 314 20.02 -25.88 7.29
C THR A 314 21.32 -25.84 8.09
N GLY A 315 21.54 -24.76 8.87
CA GLY A 315 22.79 -24.50 9.58
C GLY A 315 23.83 -23.70 8.77
N ASN A 316 23.47 -23.21 7.58
CA ASN A 316 24.33 -22.32 6.80
C ASN A 316 24.19 -20.87 7.27
N GLU A 317 25.09 -20.45 8.17
CA GLU A 317 25.07 -19.12 8.78
C GLU A 317 25.26 -17.98 7.75
N VAL A 318 26.14 -18.16 6.76
CA VAL A 318 26.40 -17.13 5.73
C VAL A 318 25.14 -16.84 4.93
N LEU A 319 24.44 -17.90 4.50
CA LEU A 319 23.20 -17.74 3.75
C LEU A 319 22.12 -17.05 4.59
N GLN A 320 22.04 -17.41 5.88
CA GLN A 320 21.09 -16.82 6.81
C GLN A 320 21.33 -15.31 6.97
N VAL A 321 22.58 -14.89 7.21
CA VAL A 321 22.95 -13.47 7.34
C VAL A 321 22.58 -12.67 6.08
N CYS A 322 22.85 -13.20 4.88
CA CYS A 322 22.48 -12.50 3.64
C CYS A 322 20.97 -12.21 3.54
N PHE A 323 20.14 -13.16 3.94
CA PHE A 323 18.68 -12.97 3.94
C PHE A 323 18.23 -12.00 5.04
N GLU A 324 18.83 -12.06 6.23
CA GLU A 324 18.55 -11.13 7.35
C GLU A 324 18.88 -9.68 6.96
N GLU A 325 20.00 -9.44 6.26
CA GLU A 325 20.35 -8.13 5.72
C GLU A 325 19.33 -7.63 4.69
N LYS A 326 18.88 -8.50 3.79
CA LYS A 326 17.87 -8.18 2.77
C LYS A 326 16.51 -7.85 3.39
N LEU A 327 16.07 -8.63 4.38
CA LEU A 327 14.84 -8.37 5.13
C LEU A 327 14.93 -7.06 5.93
N SER A 328 16.08 -6.78 6.55
CA SER A 328 16.32 -5.53 7.28
C SER A 328 16.28 -4.31 6.35
N TRP A 329 16.81 -4.44 5.12
CA TRP A 329 16.72 -3.39 4.10
C TRP A 329 15.27 -3.13 3.68
N LEU A 330 14.49 -4.19 3.43
CA LEU A 330 13.06 -4.07 3.11
C LEU A 330 12.26 -3.44 4.24
N HIS A 331 12.51 -3.85 5.48
CA HIS A 331 11.85 -3.27 6.66
C HIS A 331 12.11 -1.76 6.78
N ARG A 332 13.37 -1.31 6.59
CA ARG A 332 13.70 0.12 6.58
C ARG A 332 13.02 0.89 5.44
N LYS A 333 12.85 0.26 4.27
CA LYS A 333 12.15 0.85 3.13
C LYS A 333 10.64 0.97 3.41
N ASN A 334 10.03 -0.05 4.03
CA ASN A 334 8.62 -0.05 4.42
C ASN A 334 8.29 0.92 5.54
N GLY A 335 9.19 1.09 6.52
CA GLY A 335 9.01 2.02 7.64
C GLY A 335 8.96 3.51 7.24
N GLN A 336 9.21 3.84 5.96
CA GLN A 336 9.08 5.21 5.46
C GLN A 336 7.63 5.58 5.05
N HIS A 337 6.70 4.62 5.03
CA HIS A 337 5.23 4.78 4.98
C HIS A 337 4.68 5.89 4.06
N ARG A 338 5.23 6.05 2.86
CA ARG A 338 4.67 6.99 1.86
C ARG A 338 3.84 6.24 0.85
N VAL A 339 2.71 6.81 0.46
CA VAL A 339 1.81 6.21 -0.53
C VAL A 339 2.55 5.83 -1.82
N TYR A 340 3.46 6.66 -2.32
CA TYR A 340 4.23 6.35 -3.54
C TYR A 340 5.32 5.31 -3.34
N ASP A 341 5.91 5.21 -2.15
CA ASP A 341 6.88 4.16 -1.83
C ASP A 341 6.17 2.79 -1.77
N VAL A 342 4.94 2.77 -1.23
CA VAL A 342 4.07 1.58 -1.22
C VAL A 342 3.64 1.22 -2.63
N LEU A 343 3.12 2.18 -3.41
CA LEU A 343 2.69 1.96 -4.79
C LEU A 343 3.85 1.48 -5.67
N SER A 344 5.04 2.07 -5.56
CA SER A 344 6.24 1.66 -6.32
C SER A 344 6.66 0.23 -5.99
N GLN A 345 6.59 -0.17 -4.71
CA GLN A 345 6.86 -1.55 -4.34
C GLN A 345 5.76 -2.52 -4.81
N MET A 346 4.50 -2.08 -4.83
CA MET A 346 3.38 -2.90 -5.28
C MET A 346 3.36 -3.10 -6.81
N GLN A 347 3.87 -2.13 -7.57
CA GLN A 347 4.07 -2.22 -9.02
C GLN A 347 4.95 -3.41 -9.41
N GLU A 348 6.07 -3.60 -8.70
CA GLU A 348 7.06 -4.65 -8.96
C GLU A 348 6.60 -6.03 -8.50
N ARG A 349 5.47 -6.12 -7.78
CA ARG A 349 4.97 -7.35 -7.18
C ARG A 349 3.92 -8.04 -8.06
N VAL A 350 3.66 -9.31 -7.76
CA VAL A 350 2.76 -10.21 -8.47
C VAL A 350 1.73 -10.78 -7.50
N SER A 351 0.51 -10.97 -7.98
CA SER A 351 -0.57 -11.61 -7.24
C SER A 351 -1.29 -12.62 -8.12
N THR A 352 -1.92 -13.62 -7.49
CA THR A 352 -2.75 -14.61 -8.20
C THR A 352 -4.07 -13.98 -8.64
N ASN A 353 -4.73 -13.24 -7.74
CA ASN A 353 -5.86 -12.41 -8.07
C ASN A 353 -5.38 -10.96 -8.19
N PRO A 354 -5.65 -10.24 -9.30
CA PRO A 354 -5.26 -8.83 -9.44
C PRO A 354 -5.74 -7.93 -8.28
N VAL A 355 -6.94 -8.19 -7.74
CA VAL A 355 -7.52 -7.47 -6.59
C VAL A 355 -6.65 -7.56 -5.33
N ASP A 356 -5.87 -8.63 -5.17
CA ASP A 356 -5.00 -8.81 -4.00
C ASP A 356 -3.92 -7.72 -3.89
N LYS A 357 -3.50 -7.11 -5.00
CA LYS A 357 -2.57 -5.97 -4.96
C LYS A 357 -3.18 -4.79 -4.23
N VAL A 358 -4.48 -4.55 -4.46
CA VAL A 358 -5.21 -3.48 -3.79
C VAL A 358 -5.44 -3.84 -2.33
N ALA A 359 -6.00 -5.02 -2.06
CA ALA A 359 -6.29 -5.47 -0.70
C ALA A 359 -5.04 -5.53 0.19
N GLY A 360 -3.89 -5.95 -0.37
CA GLY A 360 -2.60 -6.01 0.32
C GLY A 360 -2.01 -4.66 0.72
N MET A 361 -2.59 -3.54 0.28
CA MET A 361 -2.18 -2.19 0.69
C MET A 361 -2.99 -1.63 1.87
N ALA A 362 -4.08 -2.28 2.29
CA ALA A 362 -4.98 -1.76 3.32
C ALA A 362 -4.25 -1.28 4.59
N TYR A 363 -3.36 -2.10 5.14
CA TYR A 363 -2.57 -1.75 6.33
C TYR A 363 -1.38 -0.83 6.02
N LEU A 364 -0.89 -0.82 4.79
CA LEU A 364 0.22 0.04 4.38
C LEU A 364 -0.20 1.51 4.24
N LEU A 365 -1.49 1.75 3.98
CA LEU A 365 -2.10 3.08 3.88
C LEU A 365 -2.71 3.59 5.21
N HIS A 366 -2.48 2.86 6.31
CA HIS A 366 -2.86 3.25 7.69
C HIS A 366 -4.32 3.68 7.87
N SER A 367 -5.25 3.04 7.15
CA SER A 367 -6.67 3.37 7.29
C SER A 367 -7.24 2.96 8.65
N ASP A 368 -8.20 3.76 9.15
CA ASP A 368 -9.01 3.47 10.33
C ASP A 368 -10.20 2.53 10.03
N SER A 369 -10.38 2.12 8.78
CA SER A 369 -11.36 1.11 8.34
C SER A 369 -10.81 0.36 7.10
N ILE A 370 -11.43 -0.74 6.67
CA ILE A 370 -10.92 -1.50 5.51
C ILE A 370 -12.09 -1.94 4.64
N PRO A 371 -12.03 -1.84 3.31
CA PRO A 371 -13.10 -2.38 2.46
C PRO A 371 -13.18 -3.90 2.57
N ALA A 372 -14.38 -4.44 2.45
CA ALA A 372 -14.58 -5.89 2.35
C ALA A 372 -13.88 -6.45 1.09
N TYR A 373 -13.41 -7.69 1.19
CA TYR A 373 -12.82 -8.37 0.03
C TYR A 373 -13.90 -9.04 -0.83
N HIS A 374 -13.93 -8.66 -2.11
CA HIS A 374 -14.69 -9.36 -3.14
C HIS A 374 -13.73 -9.80 -4.24
N GLY A 375 -13.47 -11.10 -4.34
CA GLY A 375 -12.48 -11.63 -5.29
C GLY A 375 -12.85 -11.45 -6.77
N GLU A 376 -14.11 -11.17 -7.08
CA GLU A 376 -14.63 -10.98 -8.44
C GLU A 376 -14.78 -9.49 -8.84
N GLN A 377 -14.52 -8.56 -7.92
CA GLN A 377 -14.63 -7.13 -8.20
C GLN A 377 -13.49 -6.65 -9.11
N SER A 378 -13.68 -5.53 -9.80
CA SER A 378 -12.60 -4.94 -10.58
C SER A 378 -11.52 -4.31 -9.69
N GLU A 379 -10.28 -4.28 -10.16
CA GLU A 379 -9.18 -3.62 -9.43
C GLU A 379 -9.46 -2.12 -9.22
N GLU A 380 -10.18 -1.48 -10.16
CA GLU A 380 -10.55 -0.07 -10.09
C GLU A 380 -11.57 0.21 -9.00
N ASP A 381 -12.59 -0.66 -8.88
CA ASP A 381 -13.62 -0.53 -7.84
C ASP A 381 -13.00 -0.77 -6.47
N ALA A 382 -12.15 -1.80 -6.35
CA ALA A 382 -11.39 -2.08 -5.14
C ALA A 382 -10.51 -0.89 -4.74
N TRP A 383 -9.79 -0.31 -5.70
CA TRP A 383 -8.89 0.82 -5.48
C TRP A 383 -9.66 2.05 -5.03
N SER A 384 -10.80 2.34 -5.65
CA SER A 384 -11.67 3.45 -5.29
C SER A 384 -12.18 3.31 -3.85
N LEU A 385 -12.66 2.13 -3.47
CA LEU A 385 -13.09 1.85 -2.09
C LEU A 385 -11.95 2.01 -1.09
N LEU A 386 -10.73 1.56 -1.44
CA LEU A 386 -9.57 1.68 -0.56
C LEU A 386 -9.13 3.14 -0.39
N VAL A 387 -9.11 3.93 -1.46
CA VAL A 387 -8.76 5.37 -1.41
C VAL A 387 -9.78 6.14 -0.59
N ASP A 388 -11.07 5.84 -0.72
CA ASP A 388 -12.16 6.47 0.04
C ASP A 388 -11.94 6.32 1.55
N VAL A 389 -11.43 5.17 2.01
CA VAL A 389 -11.17 4.93 3.44
C VAL A 389 -9.73 5.20 3.87
N ALA A 390 -8.77 5.34 2.95
CA ALA A 390 -7.35 5.51 3.27
C ALA A 390 -7.11 6.66 4.27
N ALA A 391 -6.02 6.57 5.05
CA ALA A 391 -5.67 7.66 5.97
C ALA A 391 -5.64 9.00 5.22
N HIS A 392 -6.14 10.06 5.85
CA HIS A 392 -6.20 11.39 5.22
C HIS A 392 -4.85 11.80 4.64
N GLN A 393 -3.74 11.50 5.32
CA GLN A 393 -2.40 11.80 4.79
C GLN A 393 -2.13 11.10 3.44
N CYS A 394 -2.55 9.86 3.25
CA CYS A 394 -2.42 9.14 1.98
C CYS A 394 -3.30 9.76 0.89
N GLN A 395 -4.55 10.12 1.23
CA GLN A 395 -5.45 10.84 0.32
C GLN A 395 -4.84 12.18 -0.11
N TRP A 396 -4.24 12.92 0.82
CA TRP A 396 -3.58 14.19 0.53
C TRP A 396 -2.32 14.02 -0.32
N ASP A 397 -1.52 13.00 -0.07
CA ASP A 397 -0.36 12.68 -0.90
C ASP A 397 -0.80 12.36 -2.34
N LEU A 398 -1.92 11.65 -2.55
CA LEU A 398 -2.50 11.42 -3.88
C LEU A 398 -2.97 12.73 -4.54
N LEU A 399 -3.61 13.62 -3.77
CA LEU A 399 -4.09 14.90 -4.28
C LEU A 399 -2.96 15.86 -4.67
N PHE A 400 -1.99 16.07 -3.76
CA PHE A 400 -0.97 17.13 -3.86
C PHE A 400 0.31 16.72 -4.57
N LEU A 401 0.57 15.42 -4.70
CA LEU A 401 1.83 14.92 -5.26
C LEU A 401 1.63 14.16 -6.58
N TYR A 402 0.42 13.63 -6.85
CA TYR A 402 0.16 13.02 -8.15
C TYR A 402 -0.11 14.10 -9.20
N PRO A 403 0.65 14.17 -10.30
CA PRO A 403 0.60 15.31 -11.20
C PRO A 403 -0.62 15.33 -12.12
N GLN A 404 -1.07 14.18 -12.60
CA GLN A 404 -2.18 14.13 -13.54
C GLN A 404 -3.54 14.11 -12.80
N PRO A 405 -4.61 14.56 -13.45
CA PRO A 405 -5.95 14.27 -12.95
C PRO A 405 -6.25 12.78 -13.11
N GLY A 406 -7.12 12.26 -12.25
CA GLY A 406 -7.74 10.95 -12.41
C GLY A 406 -8.45 10.83 -13.76
N ASP A 407 -8.31 9.69 -14.41
CA ASP A 407 -8.96 9.40 -15.70
C ASP A 407 -10.36 8.76 -15.58
N ARG A 408 -10.91 8.75 -14.37
CA ARG A 408 -12.26 8.25 -14.04
C ARG A 408 -13.22 9.39 -13.71
N THR A 409 -14.39 9.05 -13.17
CA THR A 409 -15.38 10.01 -12.66
C THR A 409 -14.77 10.92 -11.59
N LYS A 410 -14.00 10.31 -10.68
CA LYS A 410 -13.27 10.98 -9.61
C LYS A 410 -11.93 11.48 -10.16
N THR A 411 -11.79 12.79 -10.35
CA THR A 411 -10.61 13.37 -11.06
C THR A 411 -9.47 13.78 -10.13
N TRP A 412 -9.67 13.76 -8.81
CA TRP A 412 -8.71 14.34 -7.89
C TRP A 412 -7.60 13.38 -7.44
N TRP A 413 -7.83 12.07 -7.57
CA TRP A 413 -6.83 11.04 -7.38
C TRP A 413 -6.61 10.20 -8.66
N PRO A 414 -5.45 9.55 -8.78
CA PRO A 414 -5.17 8.66 -9.91
C PRO A 414 -5.96 7.35 -9.87
N SER A 415 -6.39 6.87 -11.03
CA SER A 415 -6.97 5.54 -11.18
C SER A 415 -5.97 4.43 -10.87
N TRP A 416 -6.48 3.21 -10.68
CA TRP A 416 -5.61 2.04 -10.46
C TRP A 416 -4.61 1.87 -11.61
N ARG A 417 -5.08 2.04 -12.85
CA ARG A 417 -4.23 1.99 -14.03
C ARG A 417 -3.11 3.03 -13.95
N GLN A 418 -3.44 4.28 -13.65
CA GLN A 418 -2.48 5.38 -13.58
C GLN A 418 -1.38 5.12 -12.53
N VAL A 419 -1.75 4.67 -11.32
CA VAL A 419 -0.75 4.35 -10.28
C VAL A 419 0.07 3.11 -10.58
N MET A 420 -0.39 2.22 -11.47
CA MET A 420 0.34 1.01 -11.85
C MET A 420 1.21 1.18 -13.10
N THR A 421 0.98 2.21 -13.92
CA THR A 421 1.79 2.48 -15.13
C THR A 421 2.74 3.67 -14.98
N GLU A 422 2.34 4.69 -14.22
CA GLU A 422 2.99 6.00 -14.21
C GLU A 422 3.16 6.51 -12.77
N ILE A 423 4.14 5.97 -12.03
CA ILE A 423 4.55 6.58 -10.77
C ILE A 423 5.59 7.68 -11.06
N PRO A 424 5.35 8.92 -10.60
CA PRO A 424 6.32 10.00 -10.74
C PRO A 424 7.66 9.62 -10.09
N GLN A 425 8.69 9.34 -10.90
CA GLN A 425 10.03 9.08 -10.39
C GLN A 425 10.62 10.38 -9.81
N GLY A 426 11.17 10.31 -8.59
CA GLY A 426 12.00 11.37 -8.03
C GLY A 426 11.27 12.47 -7.25
N GLN A 427 10.05 12.24 -6.75
CA GLN A 427 9.43 13.20 -5.83
C GLN A 427 9.97 13.07 -4.40
N HIS A 428 10.24 14.23 -3.80
CA HIS A 428 10.80 14.37 -2.46
C HIS A 428 9.86 13.82 -1.38
N HIS A 429 10.49 13.42 -0.27
CA HIS A 429 9.87 12.99 0.98
C HIS A 429 8.54 13.72 1.31
N SER A 430 7.42 12.98 1.42
CA SER A 430 6.16 13.54 1.90
C SER A 430 6.31 13.94 3.36
N ASN A 431 6.48 15.25 3.58
CA ASN A 431 6.46 15.92 4.88
C ASN A 431 5.45 17.08 4.79
N LEU A 432 4.31 16.83 4.13
CA LEU A 432 3.22 17.80 4.04
C LEU A 432 2.74 18.12 5.46
N GLN A 433 2.89 19.37 5.90
CA GLN A 433 2.30 19.90 7.12
C GLN A 433 0.86 20.29 6.83
N ILE A 434 -0.02 19.31 6.92
CA ILE A 434 -1.45 19.56 6.80
C ILE A 434 -1.96 19.85 8.20
N GLY A 435 -2.18 21.13 8.48
CA GLY A 435 -2.88 21.56 9.68
C GLY A 435 -4.36 21.68 9.41
N CYS A 436 -5.13 20.58 9.53
CA CYS A 436 -6.58 20.58 9.79
C CYS A 436 -7.04 19.16 10.14
N CYS A 437 -7.30 18.90 11.42
CA CYS A 437 -8.39 17.99 11.81
C CYS A 437 -9.53 18.90 12.28
N ASP A 438 -10.73 18.74 11.72
CA ASP A 438 -11.93 19.26 12.37
C ASP A 438 -12.18 18.42 13.63
N GLN A 439 -12.66 19.06 14.70
CA GLN A 439 -12.83 18.46 16.04
C GLN A 439 -13.91 17.36 16.11
N ASP A 440 -14.67 17.13 15.04
CA ASP A 440 -15.91 16.36 15.12
C ASP A 440 -15.88 14.96 14.49
N GLY A 441 -14.76 14.51 13.88
CA GLY A 441 -14.54 13.11 13.49
C GLY A 441 -15.59 12.46 12.57
N LYS A 442 -16.57 13.25 12.09
CA LYS A 442 -17.70 12.84 11.27
C LYS A 442 -17.83 13.79 10.11
N THR A 443 -17.12 13.50 9.03
CA THR A 443 -17.54 13.96 7.71
C THR A 443 -17.61 12.74 6.81
N ASP A 444 -18.70 12.65 6.05
CA ASP A 444 -18.76 11.80 4.85
C ASP A 444 -17.61 12.26 3.93
N ALA A 445 -16.47 11.61 4.12
CA ALA A 445 -15.21 11.98 3.51
C ALA A 445 -15.21 11.43 2.10
N ASN A 446 -15.51 12.27 1.11
CA ASN A 446 -15.17 11.92 -0.26
C ASN A 446 -14.75 13.05 -1.20
N ALA A 447 -14.60 14.30 -0.71
CA ALA A 447 -13.88 15.37 -1.43
C ALA A 447 -13.83 16.72 -0.68
N TYR A 448 -13.77 16.75 0.66
CA TYR A 448 -13.75 18.02 1.38
C TYR A 448 -12.32 18.45 1.70
N TYR A 449 -11.88 19.54 1.10
CA TYR A 449 -10.60 20.17 1.41
C TYR A 449 -10.79 21.35 2.36
N ASN A 450 -10.09 21.33 3.49
CA ASN A 450 -10.01 22.44 4.45
C ASN A 450 -8.55 22.87 4.55
N GLY A 451 -8.21 24.01 3.96
CA GLY A 451 -6.84 24.49 3.90
C GLY A 451 -6.73 25.86 3.23
N TYR A 452 -5.59 26.16 2.62
CA TYR A 452 -5.35 27.44 1.98
C TYR A 452 -5.84 27.45 0.54
N ILE A 453 -6.61 28.46 0.16
CA ILE A 453 -7.14 28.62 -1.18
C ILE A 453 -6.73 29.98 -1.74
N ILE A 454 -6.29 29.99 -2.98
CA ILE A 454 -6.26 31.17 -3.84
C ILE A 454 -7.42 31.01 -4.82
N GLU A 455 -8.42 31.89 -4.71
CA GLU A 455 -9.66 31.78 -5.48
C GLU A 455 -9.43 31.92 -6.98
N GLU A 456 -8.54 32.84 -7.35
CA GLU A 456 -8.27 33.21 -8.73
C GLU A 456 -6.79 33.59 -8.88
N ALA A 457 -6.07 32.84 -9.72
CA ALA A 457 -4.69 33.13 -10.07
C ALA A 457 -4.44 32.82 -11.54
N PHE A 458 -3.69 33.68 -12.21
CA PHE A 458 -3.24 33.42 -13.57
C PHE A 458 -1.91 32.65 -13.53
N VAL A 459 -1.95 31.40 -13.99
CA VAL A 459 -0.77 30.55 -14.13
C VAL A 459 -0.25 30.67 -15.55
N GLN A 460 1.04 30.96 -15.71
CA GLN A 460 1.66 31.06 -17.03
C GLN A 460 3.07 30.45 -17.07
N GLY A 461 3.48 29.97 -18.25
CA GLY A 461 4.85 29.49 -18.50
C GLY A 461 5.15 28.07 -18.00
N LEU A 462 4.14 27.32 -17.54
CA LEU A 462 4.27 25.89 -17.23
C LEU A 462 3.94 24.98 -18.44
N PHE A 463 3.46 25.55 -19.54
CA PHE A 463 3.26 24.86 -20.82
C PHE A 463 4.60 24.73 -21.56
N GLY A 464 4.97 23.51 -21.94
CA GLY A 464 6.32 23.19 -22.41
C GLY A 464 6.48 23.48 -23.90
N VAL A 465 7.70 23.77 -24.31
CA VAL A 465 8.05 24.00 -25.73
C VAL A 465 7.83 22.74 -26.57
N HIS A 466 8.02 21.55 -25.98
CA HIS A 466 7.70 20.27 -26.63
C HIS A 466 6.19 20.11 -26.86
N ASP A 467 5.34 20.60 -25.95
CA ASP A 467 3.88 20.51 -26.05
C ASP A 467 3.35 21.49 -27.13
N LEU A 468 3.92 22.70 -27.19
CA LEU A 468 3.72 23.66 -28.30
C LEU A 468 4.12 23.06 -29.65
N LEU A 469 5.19 22.26 -29.71
CA LEU A 469 5.64 21.60 -30.93
C LEU A 469 4.74 20.40 -31.32
N GLU A 470 4.13 19.73 -30.36
CA GLU A 470 3.22 18.60 -30.58
C GLU A 470 1.82 19.08 -31.02
N GLU A 471 1.31 20.16 -30.41
CA GLU A 471 0.15 20.89 -30.92
C GLU A 471 0.42 21.44 -32.32
N PHE A 472 1.59 22.05 -32.56
CA PHE A 472 2.00 22.49 -33.89
C PHE A 472 2.08 21.32 -34.89
N ALA A 473 2.62 20.16 -34.50
CA ALA A 473 2.67 18.99 -35.36
C ALA A 473 1.28 18.42 -35.68
N LYS A 474 0.34 18.46 -34.72
CA LYS A 474 -1.07 18.06 -34.93
C LYS A 474 -1.84 19.06 -35.79
N GLU A 475 -1.71 20.34 -35.53
CA GLU A 475 -2.41 21.43 -36.24
C GLU A 475 -2.02 21.49 -37.72
N PHE A 476 -0.77 21.12 -38.04
CA PHE A 476 -0.25 21.12 -39.41
C PHE A 476 -0.06 19.72 -40.02
N GLY A 477 -0.58 18.65 -39.39
CA GLY A 477 -0.60 17.29 -39.96
C GLY A 477 0.75 16.60 -40.12
N LEU A 478 1.78 17.02 -39.39
CA LEU A 478 3.18 16.57 -39.56
C LEU A 478 3.46 15.17 -38.96
N LEU A 479 2.55 14.63 -38.14
CA LEU A 479 2.71 13.32 -37.49
C LEU A 479 2.48 12.13 -38.42
N GLU A 480 1.94 12.34 -39.64
CA GLU A 480 1.82 11.30 -40.66
C GLU A 480 3.06 11.20 -41.57
N GLU A 481 3.94 12.22 -41.60
CA GLU A 481 5.04 12.34 -42.56
C GLU A 481 6.46 12.16 -41.97
N PHE A 482 6.65 12.23 -40.64
CA PHE A 482 7.98 12.09 -40.00
C PHE A 482 7.96 11.24 -38.72
N ASP A 483 8.98 10.39 -38.53
CA ASP A 483 9.15 9.65 -37.27
C ASP A 483 9.76 10.54 -36.16
N MET A 484 9.47 10.20 -34.89
CA MET A 484 9.94 10.95 -33.72
C MET A 484 11.47 11.03 -33.61
N LYS A 485 12.20 10.05 -34.18
CA LYS A 485 13.68 10.05 -34.21
C LYS A 485 14.21 11.12 -35.17
N THR A 486 13.54 11.34 -36.29
CA THR A 486 13.88 12.32 -37.30
C THR A 486 13.63 13.73 -36.77
N LEU A 487 12.49 13.94 -36.11
CA LEU A 487 12.20 15.20 -35.40
C LEU A 487 13.25 15.48 -34.30
N ALA A 488 13.62 14.48 -33.49
CA ALA A 488 14.63 14.61 -32.45
C ALA A 488 16.04 14.95 -33.00
N LYS A 489 16.39 14.43 -34.18
CA LYS A 489 17.65 14.75 -34.87
C LYS A 489 17.68 16.19 -35.41
N TYR A 490 16.54 16.68 -35.89
CA TYR A 490 16.36 18.09 -36.25
C TYR A 490 16.46 19.01 -35.01
N ILE A 491 15.91 18.60 -33.87
CA ILE A 491 16.00 19.34 -32.60
C ILE A 491 17.43 19.37 -32.04
N LYS A 492 18.20 18.28 -32.16
CA LYS A 492 19.63 18.27 -31.79
C LYS A 492 20.45 19.25 -32.64
N SER A 493 20.10 19.36 -33.92
CA SER A 493 20.67 20.35 -34.86
C SER A 493 20.22 21.78 -34.53
N ALA A 494 19.05 21.95 -33.88
CA ALA A 494 18.54 23.23 -33.39
C ALA A 494 19.41 23.86 -32.28
N LYS A 495 20.21 23.07 -31.55
CA LYS A 495 21.17 23.56 -30.53
C LYS A 495 22.41 24.21 -31.15
N GLU A 496 22.95 23.61 -32.22
CA GLU A 496 24.05 24.19 -33.01
C GLU A 496 23.57 25.41 -33.82
N PHE A 497 22.35 25.30 -34.36
CA PHE A 497 21.59 26.37 -34.99
C PHE A 497 21.39 27.59 -34.08
N ARG A 498 21.05 27.40 -32.79
CA ARG A 498 20.91 28.47 -31.81
C ARG A 498 22.19 29.30 -31.69
N LYS A 499 23.35 28.65 -31.63
CA LYS A 499 24.64 29.35 -31.51
C LYS A 499 24.90 30.23 -32.73
N GLN A 500 24.62 29.72 -33.93
CA GLN A 500 24.73 30.48 -35.16
C GLN A 500 23.72 31.64 -35.25
N LEU A 501 22.52 31.46 -34.70
CA LEU A 501 21.46 32.46 -34.72
C LEU A 501 21.74 33.61 -33.76
N VAL A 502 22.24 33.32 -32.56
CA VAL A 502 22.64 34.33 -31.57
C VAL A 502 23.84 35.14 -32.08
N GLU A 503 24.82 34.48 -32.72
CA GLU A 503 26.00 35.16 -33.26
C GLU A 503 25.64 36.00 -34.50
N SER A 504 24.79 35.49 -35.39
CA SER A 504 24.31 36.25 -36.55
C SER A 504 23.40 37.41 -36.12
N ALA A 505 22.57 37.26 -35.08
CA ALA A 505 21.73 38.34 -34.55
C ALA A 505 22.57 39.47 -33.95
N LYS A 506 23.67 39.15 -33.25
CA LYS A 506 24.62 40.15 -32.72
C LYS A 506 25.40 40.89 -33.81
N GLU A 507 25.79 40.20 -34.89
CA GLU A 507 26.43 40.85 -36.04
C GLU A 507 25.46 41.77 -36.77
N TRP A 508 24.21 41.33 -36.98
CA TRP A 508 23.25 42.04 -37.81
C TRP A 508 22.49 43.15 -37.08
N ALA A 509 22.45 43.14 -35.74
CA ALA A 509 22.04 44.30 -34.94
C ALA A 509 22.87 45.56 -35.28
N LYS A 510 24.11 45.39 -35.76
CA LYS A 510 24.97 46.50 -36.21
C LYS A 510 24.60 47.05 -37.59
N GLU A 511 23.90 46.26 -38.43
CA GLU A 511 23.53 46.62 -39.80
C GLU A 511 22.13 47.27 -39.89
N TRP A 512 21.35 47.26 -38.80
CA TRP A 512 19.94 47.65 -38.79
C TRP A 512 19.64 49.16 -38.87
N VAL A 513 20.65 50.02 -39.08
CA VAL A 513 20.50 51.48 -38.99
C VAL A 513 19.85 52.12 -40.25
N GLN A 514 19.53 51.39 -41.33
CA GLN A 514 19.18 52.03 -42.62
C GLN A 514 17.87 51.67 -43.34
N VAL A 515 16.93 50.86 -42.81
CA VAL A 515 15.68 50.55 -43.56
C VAL A 515 14.45 50.39 -42.65
N SER A 516 13.24 50.61 -43.19
CA SER A 516 11.96 50.48 -42.48
C SER A 516 11.64 49.05 -42.02
N VAL A 517 10.88 48.98 -40.92
CA VAL A 517 10.70 47.82 -40.05
C VAL A 517 9.97 46.63 -40.73
N GLN A 518 8.98 46.88 -41.58
CA GLN A 518 8.17 45.81 -42.21
C GLN A 518 8.84 45.10 -43.39
N MET A 519 9.56 45.82 -44.26
CA MET A 519 10.30 45.22 -45.38
C MET A 519 11.50 44.39 -44.88
N SER A 520 12.06 44.77 -43.74
CA SER A 520 13.23 44.12 -43.16
C SER A 520 12.89 42.73 -42.62
N ALA A 521 11.73 42.53 -41.97
CA ALA A 521 11.35 41.23 -41.40
C ALA A 521 11.15 40.11 -42.44
N GLN A 522 10.44 40.37 -43.54
CA GLN A 522 10.21 39.34 -44.58
C GLN A 522 11.49 38.99 -45.36
N VAL A 523 12.34 39.99 -45.64
CA VAL A 523 13.65 39.80 -46.28
C VAL A 523 14.61 39.07 -45.32
N TRP A 524 14.53 39.36 -44.02
CA TRP A 524 15.29 38.72 -42.96
C TRP A 524 14.95 37.24 -42.81
N VAL A 525 13.66 36.92 -42.75
CA VAL A 525 13.15 35.55 -42.67
C VAL A 525 13.56 34.71 -43.91
N LYS A 526 13.57 35.32 -45.10
CA LYS A 526 14.10 34.68 -46.33
C LYS A 526 15.60 34.45 -46.32
N LYS A 527 16.41 35.44 -45.90
CA LYS A 527 17.87 35.29 -45.81
C LYS A 527 18.26 34.23 -44.78
N LEU A 528 17.55 34.20 -43.65
CA LEU A 528 17.75 33.25 -42.58
C LEU A 528 17.48 31.82 -43.07
N ALA A 529 16.31 31.57 -43.65
CA ALA A 529 15.96 30.24 -44.15
C ALA A 529 16.95 29.70 -45.21
N LYS A 530 17.47 30.58 -46.08
CA LYS A 530 18.47 30.23 -47.10
C LYS A 530 19.85 29.88 -46.53
N LYS A 531 20.26 30.55 -45.45
CA LYS A 531 21.53 30.27 -44.74
C LYS A 531 21.50 28.94 -43.98
N LEU A 532 20.30 28.42 -43.71
CA LEU A 532 20.06 27.23 -42.89
C LEU A 532 19.84 25.94 -43.67
N ALA A 533 19.77 26.01 -45.01
CA ALA A 533 19.64 24.85 -45.90
C ALA A 533 18.47 23.91 -45.57
N TRP A 534 17.28 24.47 -45.32
CA TRP A 534 16.07 23.67 -45.06
C TRP A 534 15.54 23.00 -46.34
N PRO A 535 14.95 21.79 -46.27
CA PRO A 535 14.20 21.22 -47.39
C PRO A 535 13.02 22.14 -47.74
N GLY A 536 12.89 22.51 -49.02
CA GLY A 536 12.13 23.69 -49.47
C GLY A 536 10.66 23.81 -49.02
N LYS A 537 10.01 22.71 -48.59
CA LYS A 537 8.65 22.76 -48.04
C LYS A 537 8.60 23.31 -46.61
N CYS A 538 9.53 22.89 -45.73
CA CYS A 538 9.65 23.38 -44.35
C CYS A 538 10.04 24.86 -44.30
N GLU A 539 10.87 25.31 -45.25
CA GLU A 539 11.26 26.72 -45.41
C GLU A 539 10.03 27.60 -45.60
N SER A 540 9.08 27.21 -46.45
CA SER A 540 7.90 28.03 -46.77
C SER A 540 6.89 28.18 -45.62
N ILE A 541 6.82 27.19 -44.72
CA ILE A 541 5.89 27.17 -43.58
C ILE A 541 6.47 27.97 -42.42
N PHE A 542 7.76 27.75 -42.11
CA PHE A 542 8.48 28.53 -41.12
C PHE A 542 8.55 30.01 -41.51
N GLN A 543 8.85 30.30 -42.78
CA GLN A 543 8.87 31.69 -43.24
C GLN A 543 7.54 32.43 -43.02
N ARG A 544 6.41 31.72 -43.16
CA ARG A 544 5.07 32.30 -42.96
C ARG A 544 4.77 32.55 -41.48
N TRP A 545 5.03 31.56 -40.64
CA TRP A 545 4.76 31.61 -39.20
C TRP A 545 5.65 32.63 -38.47
N THR A 546 6.96 32.62 -38.75
CA THR A 546 7.91 33.55 -38.11
C THR A 546 7.66 34.98 -38.58
N ALA A 547 7.33 35.19 -39.86
CA ALA A 547 6.95 36.51 -40.35
C ALA A 547 5.66 37.02 -39.68
N GLN A 548 4.67 36.15 -39.47
CA GLN A 548 3.41 36.52 -38.82
C GLN A 548 3.60 36.92 -37.35
N ARG A 549 4.32 36.10 -36.56
CA ARG A 549 4.61 36.43 -35.15
C ARG A 549 5.53 37.64 -34.96
N ILE A 550 6.51 37.81 -35.83
CA ILE A 550 7.37 39.00 -35.82
C ILE A 550 6.54 40.24 -36.18
N THR A 551 5.61 40.13 -37.14
CA THR A 551 4.72 41.24 -37.51
C THR A 551 3.75 41.60 -36.39
N GLU A 552 3.18 40.61 -35.69
CA GLU A 552 2.28 40.82 -34.55
C GLU A 552 2.97 41.54 -33.38
N ARG A 553 4.21 41.16 -33.02
CA ARG A 553 4.98 41.81 -31.94
C ARG A 553 5.59 43.17 -32.32
N ILE A 554 5.85 43.42 -33.60
CA ILE A 554 6.38 44.71 -34.09
C ILE A 554 5.34 45.86 -33.99
N THR A 555 4.05 45.53 -33.84
CA THR A 555 2.97 46.53 -33.74
C THR A 555 3.08 47.44 -32.50
N GLU A 556 3.97 47.14 -31.53
CA GLU A 556 4.14 47.89 -30.29
C GLU A 556 5.37 48.84 -30.25
N ARG A 557 6.00 49.13 -31.40
CA ARG A 557 7.13 50.09 -31.51
C ARG A 557 8.29 49.84 -30.53
N ILE A 558 8.82 48.63 -30.54
CA ILE A 558 10.06 48.29 -29.83
C ILE A 558 11.26 48.61 -30.75
N THR A 559 12.37 49.11 -30.21
CA THR A 559 13.60 49.38 -30.98
C THR A 559 14.29 48.08 -31.41
N ALA A 560 15.18 48.16 -32.40
CA ALA A 560 15.94 47.02 -32.92
C ALA A 560 16.76 46.28 -31.84
N GLU A 561 17.34 47.04 -30.91
CA GLU A 561 18.13 46.53 -29.79
C GLU A 561 17.23 45.83 -28.76
N GLU A 562 16.11 46.44 -28.37
CA GLU A 562 15.15 45.85 -27.43
C GLU A 562 14.52 44.56 -28.00
N PHE A 563 14.23 44.50 -29.30
CA PHE A 563 13.76 43.27 -29.95
C PHE A 563 14.84 42.18 -29.96
N ALA A 564 16.09 42.53 -30.25
CA ALA A 564 17.21 41.58 -30.22
C ALA A 564 17.46 41.06 -28.80
N GLU A 565 17.35 41.91 -27.78
CA GLU A 565 17.46 41.53 -26.37
C GLU A 565 16.31 40.65 -25.89
N GLU A 566 15.05 41.00 -26.22
CA GLU A 566 13.87 40.15 -25.95
C GLU A 566 13.98 38.79 -26.63
N PHE A 567 14.39 38.77 -27.90
CA PHE A 567 14.51 37.55 -28.69
C PHE A 567 15.65 36.68 -28.17
N VAL A 568 16.79 37.26 -27.78
CA VAL A 568 17.90 36.53 -27.13
C VAL A 568 17.48 36.01 -25.76
N LYS A 569 16.67 36.75 -25.00
CA LYS A 569 16.10 36.30 -23.71
C LYS A 569 15.16 35.10 -23.89
N TYR A 570 14.23 35.19 -24.85
CA TYR A 570 13.32 34.11 -25.23
C TYR A 570 14.08 32.85 -25.69
N VAL A 571 15.13 33.03 -26.50
CA VAL A 571 16.01 31.95 -26.97
C VAL A 571 16.89 31.36 -25.87
N LYS A 572 17.26 32.12 -24.83
CA LYS A 572 17.97 31.60 -23.64
C LYS A 572 17.05 30.85 -22.68
N GLU A 573 15.79 31.26 -22.54
CA GLU A 573 14.78 30.54 -21.73
C GLU A 573 14.44 29.15 -22.32
N LEU A 574 14.69 28.96 -23.62
CA LEU A 574 14.63 27.68 -24.31
C LEU A 574 15.83 26.73 -23.99
N ASP A 575 16.82 27.12 -23.16
CA ASP A 575 18.01 26.29 -22.82
C ASP A 575 17.69 25.23 -21.76
N LEU A 576 17.37 24.03 -22.23
CA LEU A 576 17.20 22.81 -21.43
C LEU A 576 18.54 22.40 -20.80
N GLY A 577 18.82 22.94 -19.62
CA GLY A 577 19.80 22.42 -18.68
C GLY A 577 19.27 21.18 -17.95
N GLU A 578 20.16 20.22 -17.72
CA GLU A 578 19.89 18.95 -17.04
C GLU A 578 19.35 19.14 -15.62
N ARG A 579 18.02 19.29 -15.50
CA ARG A 579 17.14 18.94 -14.37
C ARG A 579 15.69 19.28 -14.77
N HIS A 580 14.85 18.24 -14.90
CA HIS A 580 13.56 18.23 -15.61
C HIS A 580 12.41 18.97 -14.86
N TYR A 581 12.59 20.22 -14.44
CA TYR A 581 11.50 21.01 -13.83
C TYR A 581 10.94 22.03 -14.83
N ARG A 582 9.62 22.06 -15.00
CA ARG A 582 8.92 23.17 -15.68
C ARG A 582 8.92 24.36 -14.73
N VAL A 583 9.16 25.56 -15.25
CA VAL A 583 9.25 26.79 -14.44
C VAL A 583 8.30 27.82 -15.03
N GLY A 584 7.37 28.30 -14.22
CA GLY A 584 6.39 29.31 -14.62
C GLY A 584 6.19 30.37 -13.55
N GLN A 585 5.14 31.16 -13.73
CA GLN A 585 4.76 32.24 -12.83
C GLN A 585 3.29 32.09 -12.42
N LEU A 586 3.04 32.40 -11.16
CA LEU A 586 1.72 32.57 -10.58
C LEU A 586 1.48 34.07 -10.40
N VAL A 587 0.54 34.65 -11.16
CA VAL A 587 0.17 36.06 -11.09
C VAL A 587 -1.15 36.20 -10.36
N VAL A 588 -1.17 37.00 -9.29
CA VAL A 588 -2.31 37.20 -8.39
C VAL A 588 -2.38 38.66 -7.94
N LYS A 589 -3.55 39.12 -7.52
CA LYS A 589 -3.70 40.47 -6.93
C LYS A 589 -3.70 40.39 -5.41
N ASP A 590 -2.94 41.27 -4.77
CA ASP A 590 -2.92 41.41 -3.31
C ASP A 590 -4.10 42.26 -2.78
N TYR A 591 -4.15 42.49 -1.46
CA TYR A 591 -5.14 43.38 -0.83
C TYR A 591 -5.10 44.84 -1.32
N THR A 592 -3.99 45.29 -1.91
CA THR A 592 -3.84 46.61 -2.52
C THR A 592 -4.32 46.66 -3.97
N ARG A 593 -4.78 45.51 -4.51
CA ARG A 593 -5.12 45.28 -5.92
C ARG A 593 -3.92 45.40 -6.87
N THR A 594 -2.71 45.32 -6.33
CA THR A 594 -1.48 45.29 -7.12
C THR A 594 -1.21 43.86 -7.58
N GLU A 595 -0.79 43.68 -8.83
CA GLU A 595 -0.37 42.36 -9.32
C GLU A 595 0.97 41.96 -8.71
N CYS A 596 0.99 40.79 -8.09
CA CYS A 596 2.17 40.11 -7.59
C CYS A 596 2.42 38.87 -8.46
N SER A 597 3.68 38.64 -8.84
CA SER A 597 4.10 37.45 -9.58
C SER A 597 5.05 36.61 -8.73
N PHE A 598 4.72 35.33 -8.57
CA PHE A 598 5.53 34.37 -7.82
C PHE A 598 6.05 33.27 -8.74
N LYS A 599 7.33 32.93 -8.62
CA LYS A 599 7.91 31.81 -9.36
C LYS A 599 7.37 30.48 -8.83
N ILE A 600 6.88 29.63 -9.74
CA ILE A 600 6.41 28.28 -9.45
C ILE A 600 7.11 27.26 -10.34
N THR A 601 7.21 26.02 -9.87
CA THR A 601 7.86 24.93 -10.61
C THR A 601 7.05 23.65 -10.56
N ALA A 602 7.03 22.88 -11.64
CA ALA A 602 6.45 21.54 -11.69
C ALA A 602 7.52 20.52 -12.02
N SER A 603 7.66 19.47 -11.19
CA SER A 603 8.64 18.39 -11.37
C SER A 603 8.22 17.32 -12.38
N HIS A 604 6.99 17.40 -12.86
CA HIS A 604 6.42 16.48 -13.84
C HIS A 604 6.41 17.07 -15.24
N GLN A 605 6.20 16.20 -16.23
CA GLN A 605 6.09 16.60 -17.63
C GLN A 605 4.64 16.79 -18.10
N HIS A 606 3.63 16.57 -17.25
CA HIS A 606 2.25 16.92 -17.60
C HIS A 606 2.11 18.44 -17.85
N PRO A 607 1.58 18.88 -19.00
CA PRO A 607 1.45 20.29 -19.34
C PRO A 607 0.39 20.98 -18.50
N ILE A 608 0.64 22.25 -18.17
CA ILE A 608 -0.33 23.13 -17.50
C ILE A 608 -0.55 24.32 -18.43
N PRO A 609 -1.70 24.41 -19.11
CA PRO A 609 -1.99 25.51 -20.02
C PRO A 609 -2.02 26.85 -19.28
N ASP A 610 -1.57 27.91 -19.94
CA ASP A 610 -1.70 29.26 -19.41
C ASP A 610 -3.19 29.60 -19.22
N GLY A 611 -3.54 30.21 -18.09
CA GLY A 611 -4.93 30.50 -17.79
C GLY A 611 -5.19 30.83 -16.33
N THR A 612 -6.45 31.14 -16.05
CA THR A 612 -6.93 31.42 -14.71
C THR A 612 -7.39 30.14 -14.02
N TYR A 613 -6.88 29.92 -12.81
CA TYR A 613 -7.14 28.73 -12.00
C TYR A 613 -7.46 29.09 -10.55
N THR A 614 -8.08 28.15 -9.85
CA THR A 614 -8.19 28.15 -8.39
C THR A 614 -7.11 27.21 -7.85
N LEU A 615 -6.36 27.64 -6.83
CA LEU A 615 -5.26 26.86 -6.27
C LEU A 615 -5.57 26.43 -4.84
N LEU A 616 -5.34 25.15 -4.53
CA LEU A 616 -5.37 24.61 -3.16
C LEU A 616 -3.95 24.43 -2.66
N GLY A 617 -3.64 24.94 -1.47
CA GLY A 617 -2.28 25.08 -0.96
C GLY A 617 -2.02 24.29 0.31
N THR A 618 -0.92 23.55 0.34
CA THR A 618 -0.42 22.94 1.57
C THR A 618 1.06 23.22 1.75
N MET A 619 1.52 23.26 2.99
CA MET A 619 2.93 23.49 3.31
C MET A 619 3.66 22.16 3.44
N ALA A 620 4.95 22.13 3.13
CA ALA A 620 5.83 21.00 3.41
C ALA A 620 7.10 21.51 4.10
N LYS A 621 7.54 20.85 5.18
CA LYS A 621 8.63 21.34 6.07
C LYS A 621 9.93 21.74 5.35
N LEU A 622 10.21 21.16 4.18
CA LEU A 622 11.50 21.29 3.48
C LEU A 622 11.39 21.68 2.00
N SER A 623 10.19 21.68 1.42
CA SER A 623 9.98 21.87 -0.03
C SER A 623 9.06 23.04 -0.38
N GLY A 624 8.60 23.80 0.61
CA GLY A 624 7.76 24.97 0.41
C GLY A 624 6.29 24.64 0.24
N ILE A 625 5.60 25.44 -0.56
CA ILE A 625 4.15 25.34 -0.75
C ILE A 625 3.86 24.44 -1.94
N HIS A 626 3.02 23.43 -1.75
CA HIS A 626 2.47 22.60 -2.81
C HIS A 626 1.10 23.12 -3.18
N TRP A 627 0.88 23.29 -4.48
CA TRP A 627 -0.35 23.81 -5.05
C TRP A 627 -1.00 22.74 -5.92
N VAL A 628 -2.27 22.45 -5.66
CA VAL A 628 -3.15 21.79 -6.63
C VAL A 628 -3.75 22.89 -7.48
N ILE A 629 -3.55 22.81 -8.79
CA ILE A 629 -4.12 23.70 -9.78
C ILE A 629 -5.44 23.08 -10.24
N GLY A 630 -6.54 23.79 -10.04
CA GLY A 630 -7.87 23.32 -10.41
C GLY A 630 -8.71 24.35 -11.14
N ARG A 631 -9.74 23.85 -11.85
CA ARG A 631 -10.77 24.65 -12.50
C ARG A 631 -12.07 24.54 -11.71
N ARG A 632 -12.67 25.67 -11.39
CA ARG A 632 -13.99 25.69 -10.74
C ARG A 632 -15.08 25.43 -11.77
N LEU A 633 -15.93 24.45 -11.50
CA LEU A 633 -17.09 24.11 -12.31
C LEU A 633 -18.30 25.00 -11.96
N PRO A 634 -19.32 25.08 -12.84
CA PRO A 634 -20.52 25.88 -12.59
C PRO A 634 -21.30 25.49 -11.32
N ASP A 635 -21.16 24.22 -10.88
CA ASP A 635 -21.77 23.70 -9.66
C ASP A 635 -20.95 23.98 -8.39
N GLY A 636 -19.84 24.72 -8.51
CA GLY A 636 -18.96 25.11 -7.41
C GLY A 636 -17.87 24.10 -7.08
N ARG A 637 -17.87 22.89 -7.65
CA ARG A 637 -16.83 21.89 -7.41
C ARG A 637 -15.51 22.24 -8.11
N LEU A 638 -14.39 21.81 -7.53
CA LEU A 638 -13.07 21.99 -8.13
C LEU A 638 -12.62 20.73 -8.90
N GLN A 639 -12.42 20.85 -10.21
CA GLN A 639 -11.78 19.82 -11.01
C GLN A 639 -10.26 19.99 -10.98
N LYS A 640 -9.52 18.97 -10.56
CA LYS A 640 -8.05 18.98 -10.59
C LYS A 640 -7.54 19.03 -12.03
N VAL A 641 -6.54 19.86 -12.29
CA VAL A 641 -5.83 19.93 -13.57
C VAL A 641 -4.41 19.41 -13.41
N SER A 642 -3.66 19.93 -12.42
CA SER A 642 -2.28 19.50 -12.18
C SER A 642 -1.80 19.95 -10.79
N ILE A 643 -0.51 19.79 -10.51
CA ILE A 643 0.16 20.31 -9.32
C ILE A 643 1.33 21.23 -9.68
N ALA A 644 1.73 22.11 -8.75
CA ALA A 644 2.95 22.90 -8.84
C ALA A 644 3.52 23.16 -7.43
N GLN A 645 4.78 23.60 -7.37
CA GLN A 645 5.48 23.93 -6.14
C GLN A 645 5.94 25.38 -6.15
N MET A 646 5.92 26.02 -4.98
CA MET A 646 6.47 27.35 -4.74
C MET A 646 7.50 27.25 -3.61
N ASN A 647 8.73 27.65 -3.89
CA ASN A 647 9.83 27.58 -2.92
C ASN A 647 9.58 28.55 -1.75
N MET A 648 9.95 28.16 -0.52
CA MET A 648 9.86 29.01 0.68
C MET A 648 10.63 30.32 0.55
N GLU A 649 11.73 30.34 -0.22
CA GLU A 649 12.49 31.56 -0.49
C GLU A 649 11.71 32.57 -1.34
N VAL A 650 10.71 32.12 -2.10
CA VAL A 650 9.85 32.98 -2.93
C VAL A 650 8.73 33.59 -2.09
N ALA A 651 8.00 32.75 -1.34
CA ALA A 651 6.98 33.19 -0.40
C ALA A 651 6.70 32.10 0.66
N SER A 652 6.34 32.52 1.86
CA SER A 652 5.74 31.67 2.88
C SER A 652 4.21 31.75 2.82
N MET A 653 3.52 30.71 3.31
CA MET A 653 2.05 30.73 3.38
C MET A 653 1.55 31.90 4.24
N ASP A 654 2.23 32.19 5.36
CA ASP A 654 1.90 33.32 6.23
C ASP A 654 2.02 34.67 5.50
N SER A 655 3.00 34.81 4.61
CA SER A 655 3.15 36.00 3.78
C SER A 655 1.97 36.16 2.81
N LEU A 656 1.57 35.08 2.14
CA LEU A 656 0.42 35.10 1.21
C LEU A 656 -0.90 35.39 1.95
N VAL A 657 -1.05 34.89 3.18
CA VAL A 657 -2.23 35.15 4.01
C VAL A 657 -2.26 36.59 4.51
N SER A 658 -1.12 37.13 4.98
CA SER A 658 -1.07 38.53 5.44
C SER A 658 -1.33 39.53 4.31
N GLN A 659 -1.02 39.16 3.07
CA GLN A 659 -1.34 39.94 1.87
C GLN A 659 -2.76 39.70 1.31
N SER A 660 -3.59 38.91 2.00
CA SER A 660 -4.92 38.49 1.54
C SER A 660 -4.95 37.80 0.16
N ILE A 661 -3.82 37.23 -0.26
CA ILE A 661 -3.69 36.47 -1.51
C ILE A 661 -4.24 35.06 -1.31
N ALA A 662 -3.84 34.41 -0.20
CA ALA A 662 -4.36 33.11 0.20
C ALA A 662 -5.26 33.28 1.44
N LYS A 663 -6.32 32.48 1.52
CA LYS A 663 -7.18 32.43 2.72
C LYS A 663 -7.42 31.00 3.14
N ARG A 664 -7.69 30.78 4.43
CA ARG A 664 -8.24 29.48 4.85
C ARG A 664 -9.70 29.41 4.43
N ALA A 665 -10.02 28.38 3.66
CA ALA A 665 -11.36 28.13 3.18
C ALA A 665 -11.54 26.64 2.96
N SER A 666 -12.81 26.25 2.94
CA SER A 666 -13.20 24.89 2.64
C SER A 666 -13.82 24.78 1.26
N THR A 667 -13.50 23.72 0.52
CA THR A 667 -14.05 23.49 -0.81
C THR A 667 -14.30 22.02 -1.06
N THR A 668 -15.31 21.75 -1.89
CA THR A 668 -15.61 20.41 -2.39
C THR A 668 -14.85 20.19 -3.70
N ILE A 669 -13.95 19.22 -3.71
CA ILE A 669 -13.25 18.78 -4.90
C ILE A 669 -14.21 17.90 -5.72
N LEU A 670 -14.03 17.81 -7.03
CA LEU A 670 -14.81 16.93 -7.90
C LEU A 670 -14.49 15.47 -7.56
N ALA A 671 -15.25 14.95 -6.58
CA ALA A 671 -15.38 13.54 -6.26
C ALA A 671 -15.91 12.76 -7.44
#